data_AF-A0A1H0NXS7-F1
#
_entry.id   AF-A0A1H0NXS7-F1
#
_cell.length_a   1.000
_cell.length_b   1.000
_cell.length_c   1.000
_cell.angle_alpha   90.00
_cell.angle_beta   90.00
_cell.angle_gamma   90.00
#
_symmetry.space_group_name_H-M   'P 1'
#
loop_
_entity.id
_entity.type
_entity.pdbx_description
1 polymer ?
#
loop_
_entity_poly.entity_id
_entity_poly.type
_entity_poly.pdbx_seq_one_letter_code
_entity_poly.pdbx_strand_id
1 'polypeptide(L)'
;MGLAGDVSIVEQFVLRAIRSGGATTVTELTNTLELSPRIITDCLGDLWRAGHVHLDFLDDRESITLTEETERQVSAGDVGAIRSTYETSDVREMAFDSLVGRIVPTRATSRRVPHNVRVPRMPDDPGPLDLGAAALAAAVERDLTRWIDGGDVVTTEGALRVLDAYLDPEQVRETVTAGYVPLVVSVVEDADLGLRVTATDQLLTRAERDRATRRLQRLIDDDPRGSFVRALAGLATAAPSVAVAPLLALVSALRKQVSTLPEVVTGTRQHEHDRMRLAFYDVVHQASRAWTAQTEVVLVDSPQDHEQVVGRLIDGAMTQVVLCATWLRYNGVSRFLPHLERAIDRGVQVVLLWGARVDDTLDQPIINAVHNLQRRGGPAADRVLVKTRVPAQVNARLVVSDDRQALVTSHDFLGGGTNSDLGLLVSAVRDHRSEIVESLLSWTCTLFPDLDLAQAIIRDNAAFGRRSEPAVLAADIAVPAFHSSLDAGSPASAQVAIWAGAWAAAVEELARLVEDLPATASTVTDAEHQVLLRRALDTAERHVLVAAPRLSGRVVDATILTAITTCLQRGADVTIVYGDLADDSRSARTALMKLSRPREPGLGRLELMHDHNNRARVLLWDDEVALGSFDHLSHSGHRSGRSRHRNRGELSLRVTNPSLAATMLTTFGVFPPVAGMATAINRSSVASGDLVLAQAALEVLAKPGERLVGGRLAALAARGTTATAVLDALEHVGASAGDQERLCAAVLLAGTDVPVPWWQRLLELVWMRHDFLAALAIRAVVDDDGVRPRRALVRAAAAWAAGDSSEQLMNAAIEDGLDGAERDALATVAVSDLVLRGHVAAHEVLDSWSPQLEGDVGELARAALALSRAASAPLPVSRLRAAAAAARTQEEADTAWEVLHGALQRLRNFPPGFISGDLLKTWAFGDGGPLAQLELLAHGHDVEGVGRWRAAQVTSDPHGWLAWCADRAGAREIVGNRRTSMVAKVAAILGAVNNVAEIGGSTQPTGESPEVGQFLAKAGPLITKLAIRAPDSINGHLTQATARSMAAALEGIL
;
A
#
# COMPACT_ATOMS: atom_id res chain seq x y z
N MET A 1 -51.56 -51.86 24.79
CA MET A 1 -50.94 -53.10 24.24
C MET A 1 -50.91 -52.93 22.73
N GLY A 2 -49.70 -52.92 22.17
CA GLY A 2 -49.30 -52.41 20.85
C GLY A 2 -47.96 -51.71 21.06
N LEU A 3 -46.86 -52.32 20.64
CA LEU A 3 -45.50 -51.81 20.82
C LEU A 3 -45.34 -50.52 20.00
N ALA A 4 -44.83 -49.46 20.61
CA ALA A 4 -44.93 -48.07 20.16
C ALA A 4 -43.93 -47.68 19.04
N GLY A 5 -43.82 -48.49 17.99
CA GLY A 5 -42.93 -48.22 16.86
C GLY A 5 -43.50 -48.58 15.49
N ASP A 6 -44.61 -49.32 15.45
CA ASP A 6 -45.05 -50.03 14.25
C ASP A 6 -46.35 -49.44 13.66
N VAL A 7 -46.53 -49.56 12.35
CA VAL A 7 -47.73 -49.14 11.62
C VAL A 7 -48.98 -49.77 12.25
N SER A 8 -49.99 -48.94 12.45
CA SER A 8 -51.29 -49.33 12.97
C SER A 8 -51.95 -50.36 12.05
N ILE A 9 -52.89 -51.13 12.62
CA ILE A 9 -53.62 -52.16 11.86
C ILE A 9 -54.29 -51.57 10.61
N VAL A 10 -54.79 -50.33 10.68
CA VAL A 10 -55.41 -49.64 9.55
C VAL A 10 -54.38 -49.30 8.46
N GLU A 11 -53.23 -48.77 8.84
CA GLU A 11 -52.12 -48.51 7.91
C GLU A 11 -51.62 -49.79 7.24
N GLN A 12 -51.55 -50.90 7.97
CA GLN A 12 -51.18 -52.20 7.40
C GLN A 12 -52.17 -52.67 6.33
N PHE A 13 -53.48 -52.46 6.55
CA PHE A 13 -54.50 -52.79 5.54
C PHE A 13 -54.43 -51.89 4.32
N VAL A 14 -54.17 -50.59 4.51
CA VAL A 14 -53.98 -49.63 3.40
C VAL A 14 -52.77 -50.01 2.55
N LEU A 15 -51.61 -50.30 3.15
CA LEU A 15 -50.40 -50.72 2.43
C LEU A 15 -50.63 -52.03 1.64
N ARG A 16 -51.34 -53.00 2.22
CA ARG A 16 -51.69 -54.26 1.52
C ARG A 16 -52.64 -54.03 0.35
N ALA A 17 -53.62 -53.13 0.50
CA ALA A 17 -54.59 -52.81 -0.54
C ALA A 17 -53.90 -52.15 -1.75
N ILE A 18 -53.01 -51.18 -1.53
CA ILE A 18 -52.24 -50.52 -2.60
C ILE A 18 -51.39 -51.54 -3.37
N ARG A 19 -50.66 -52.41 -2.65
CA ARG A 19 -49.81 -53.43 -3.28
C ARG A 19 -50.58 -54.41 -4.17
N SER A 20 -51.78 -54.81 -3.75
CA SER A 20 -52.58 -55.77 -4.52
C SER A 20 -52.96 -55.28 -5.91
N GLY A 21 -52.69 -54.02 -6.24
CA GLY A 21 -53.00 -53.39 -7.52
C GLY A 21 -54.49 -53.11 -7.71
N GLY A 22 -55.31 -53.42 -6.71
CA GLY A 22 -56.77 -53.28 -6.76
C GLY A 22 -57.29 -51.89 -6.38
N ALA A 23 -56.47 -51.05 -5.73
CA ALA A 23 -56.85 -49.70 -5.35
C ALA A 23 -55.66 -48.75 -5.40
N THR A 24 -55.64 -47.88 -6.40
CA THR A 24 -54.55 -46.93 -6.69
C THR A 24 -54.95 -45.48 -6.48
N THR A 25 -56.20 -45.21 -6.07
CA THR A 25 -56.70 -43.87 -5.76
C THR A 25 -57.32 -43.81 -4.36
N VAL A 26 -57.44 -42.61 -3.77
CA VAL A 26 -58.09 -42.42 -2.46
C VAL A 26 -59.53 -42.96 -2.46
N THR A 27 -60.25 -42.74 -3.56
CA THR A 27 -61.63 -43.21 -3.73
C THR A 27 -61.71 -44.73 -3.81
N GLU A 28 -60.78 -45.37 -4.53
CA GLU A 28 -60.72 -46.83 -4.60
C GLU A 28 -60.35 -47.47 -3.26
N LEU A 29 -59.42 -46.87 -2.49
CA LEU A 29 -59.05 -47.35 -1.16
C LEU A 29 -60.19 -47.20 -0.16
N THR A 30 -60.91 -46.09 -0.22
CA THR A 30 -62.14 -45.83 0.56
C THR A 30 -63.18 -46.91 0.29
N ASN A 31 -63.44 -47.21 -0.98
CA ASN A 31 -64.43 -48.22 -1.38
C ASN A 31 -63.99 -49.65 -1.06
N THR A 32 -62.70 -49.97 -1.21
CA THR A 32 -62.17 -51.32 -1.00
C THR A 32 -62.09 -51.68 0.49
N LEU A 33 -61.79 -50.70 1.34
CA LEU A 33 -61.67 -50.90 2.80
C LEU A 33 -62.93 -50.51 3.56
N GLU A 34 -63.94 -49.97 2.87
CA GLU A 34 -65.19 -49.44 3.45
C GLU A 34 -64.96 -48.40 4.58
N LEU A 35 -63.86 -47.64 4.48
CA LEU A 35 -63.50 -46.60 5.45
C LEU A 35 -63.85 -45.21 4.91
N SER A 36 -64.04 -44.22 5.79
CA SER A 36 -64.35 -42.86 5.35
C SER A 36 -63.16 -42.21 4.60
N PRO A 37 -63.42 -41.35 3.58
CA PRO A 37 -62.35 -40.71 2.81
C PRO A 37 -61.36 -39.92 3.67
N ARG A 38 -61.83 -39.33 4.77
CA ARG A 38 -60.98 -38.57 5.70
C ARG A 38 -59.98 -39.46 6.43
N ILE A 39 -60.42 -40.62 6.91
CA ILE A 39 -59.54 -41.59 7.59
C ILE A 39 -58.48 -42.12 6.62
N ILE A 40 -58.86 -42.41 5.36
CA ILE A 40 -57.91 -42.83 4.33
C ILE A 40 -56.92 -41.70 4.00
N THR A 41 -57.37 -40.45 3.92
CA THR A 41 -56.50 -39.30 3.62
C THR A 41 -55.52 -39.03 4.75
N ASP A 42 -55.96 -39.05 6.00
CA ASP A 42 -55.11 -38.84 7.17
C ASP A 42 -54.05 -39.97 7.25
N CYS A 43 -54.48 -41.23 7.08
CA CYS A 43 -53.60 -42.40 7.04
C CYS A 43 -52.58 -42.35 5.89
N LEU A 44 -52.99 -41.95 4.69
CA LEU A 44 -52.07 -41.75 3.56
C LEU A 44 -51.11 -40.59 3.80
N GLY A 45 -51.56 -39.53 4.47
CA GLY A 45 -50.72 -38.42 4.87
C GLY A 45 -49.60 -38.85 5.81
N ASP A 46 -49.93 -39.69 6.79
CA ASP A 46 -48.95 -40.21 7.75
C ASP A 46 -47.98 -41.21 7.10
N LEU A 47 -48.48 -42.11 6.25
CA LEU A 47 -47.65 -43.03 5.47
C LEU A 47 -46.75 -42.30 4.45
N TRP A 48 -47.22 -41.20 3.86
CA TRP A 48 -46.44 -40.39 2.94
C TRP A 48 -45.32 -39.63 3.67
N ARG A 49 -45.63 -39.02 4.83
CA ARG A 49 -44.63 -38.36 5.69
C ARG A 49 -43.58 -39.34 6.21
N ALA A 50 -43.96 -40.57 6.51
CA ALA A 50 -43.06 -41.65 6.90
C ALA A 50 -42.26 -42.24 5.71
N GLY A 51 -42.55 -41.82 4.47
CA GLY A 51 -41.84 -42.25 3.25
C GLY A 51 -42.24 -43.63 2.72
N HIS A 52 -43.39 -44.15 3.13
CA HIS A 52 -43.87 -45.48 2.77
C HIS A 52 -44.69 -45.53 1.47
N VAL A 53 -45.32 -44.41 1.10
CA VAL A 53 -46.10 -44.27 -0.14
C VAL A 53 -45.65 -43.06 -0.94
N HIS A 54 -45.87 -43.10 -2.25
CA HIS A 54 -45.70 -41.97 -3.17
C HIS A 54 -47.07 -41.61 -3.77
N LEU A 55 -47.32 -40.31 -3.89
CA LEU A 55 -48.56 -39.77 -4.44
C LEU A 55 -48.18 -38.97 -5.70
N ASP A 56 -48.60 -39.46 -6.87
CA ASP A 56 -48.41 -38.77 -8.14
C ASP A 56 -49.73 -38.15 -8.60
N PHE A 57 -49.66 -36.89 -9.02
CA PHE A 57 -50.79 -36.05 -9.43
C PHE A 57 -50.70 -35.62 -10.90
N LEU A 58 -49.87 -36.28 -11.71
CA LEU A 58 -49.73 -35.97 -13.14
C LEU A 58 -50.93 -36.51 -13.95
N ASP A 59 -51.47 -35.66 -14.83
CA ASP A 59 -52.53 -35.94 -15.83
C ASP A 59 -53.94 -36.30 -15.30
N ASP A 60 -54.53 -35.45 -14.45
CA ASP A 60 -55.94 -35.52 -13.98
C ASP A 60 -56.35 -36.87 -13.33
N ARG A 61 -55.39 -37.71 -12.96
CA ARG A 61 -55.60 -38.97 -12.24
C ARG A 61 -54.63 -39.07 -11.06
N GLU A 62 -55.18 -39.06 -9.85
CA GLU A 62 -54.41 -39.36 -8.63
C GLU A 62 -53.94 -40.81 -8.68
N SER A 63 -52.64 -41.07 -8.53
CA SER A 63 -52.13 -42.43 -8.38
C SER A 63 -51.27 -42.57 -7.14
N ILE A 64 -51.51 -43.65 -6.40
CA ILE A 64 -50.88 -43.98 -5.12
C ILE A 64 -50.06 -45.25 -5.33
N THR A 65 -48.75 -45.16 -5.10
CA THR A 65 -47.84 -46.30 -5.21
C THR A 65 -47.04 -46.49 -3.92
N LEU A 66 -46.64 -47.72 -3.62
CA LEU A 66 -45.71 -47.96 -2.52
C LEU A 66 -44.29 -47.57 -2.93
N THR A 67 -43.45 -47.19 -1.96
CA THR A 67 -42.00 -47.07 -2.20
C THR A 67 -41.36 -48.45 -2.33
N GLU A 68 -40.28 -48.56 -3.11
CA GLU A 68 -39.66 -49.85 -3.49
C GLU A 68 -39.21 -50.70 -2.27
N GLU A 69 -38.78 -50.04 -1.19
CA GLU A 69 -38.44 -50.70 0.07
C GLU A 69 -39.69 -51.22 0.80
N THR A 70 -40.73 -50.39 0.89
CA THR A 70 -42.01 -50.77 1.52
C THR A 70 -42.68 -51.90 0.77
N GLU A 71 -42.66 -51.88 -0.56
CA GLU A 71 -43.21 -52.95 -1.38
C GLU A 71 -42.48 -54.28 -1.15
N ARG A 72 -41.15 -54.27 -1.00
CA ARG A 72 -40.35 -55.45 -0.64
C ARG A 72 -40.71 -55.99 0.75
N GLN A 73 -40.88 -55.12 1.75
CA GLN A 73 -41.23 -55.52 3.11
C GLN A 73 -42.66 -56.06 3.21
N VAL A 74 -43.61 -55.43 2.53
CA VAL A 74 -44.98 -55.95 2.41
C VAL A 74 -45.00 -57.28 1.66
N SER A 75 -44.08 -57.48 0.70
CA SER A 75 -43.89 -58.74 -0.03
C SER A 75 -43.35 -59.90 0.79
N ALA A 76 -42.49 -59.61 1.76
CA ALA A 76 -41.96 -60.60 2.69
C ALA A 76 -42.98 -61.05 3.76
N GLY A 77 -44.15 -60.41 3.83
CA GLY A 77 -45.21 -60.71 4.80
C GLY A 77 -45.06 -59.98 6.15
N ASP A 78 -44.04 -59.11 6.28
CA ASP A 78 -43.67 -58.44 7.52
C ASP A 78 -44.25 -57.02 7.63
N VAL A 79 -45.53 -56.86 7.29
CA VAL A 79 -46.20 -55.54 7.24
C VAL A 79 -46.29 -54.90 8.62
N GLY A 80 -46.35 -55.72 9.67
CA GLY A 80 -46.48 -55.24 11.05
C GLY A 80 -45.20 -54.69 11.66
N ALA A 81 -44.05 -54.79 11.00
CA ALA A 81 -42.77 -54.24 11.46
C ALA A 81 -42.38 -52.92 10.75
N ILE A 82 -43.26 -52.40 9.88
CA ILE A 82 -43.07 -51.12 9.19
C ILE A 82 -43.30 -49.99 10.20
N ARG A 83 -42.51 -48.92 10.20
CA ARG A 83 -42.52 -47.89 11.26
C ARG A 83 -43.60 -46.81 11.05
N SER A 84 -44.17 -46.27 12.15
CA SER A 84 -45.13 -45.12 12.11
C SER A 84 -44.52 -43.84 12.72
N THR A 85 -45.14 -42.68 12.48
CA THR A 85 -44.75 -41.36 13.01
C THR A 85 -45.56 -41.06 14.28
N TYR A 86 -44.93 -40.82 15.43
CA TYR A 86 -45.61 -40.47 16.71
C TYR A 86 -45.39 -39.00 17.08
N GLU A 87 -46.45 -38.32 17.55
CA GLU A 87 -46.39 -36.98 18.13
C GLU A 87 -46.39 -37.06 19.67
N THR A 88 -45.58 -36.25 20.35
CA THR A 88 -45.51 -36.16 21.83
C THR A 88 -45.52 -34.69 22.29
N SER A 89 -46.06 -34.43 23.48
CA SER A 89 -46.06 -33.10 24.12
C SER A 89 -45.16 -33.09 25.35
N ASP A 90 -44.25 -32.12 25.46
CA ASP A 90 -43.27 -31.98 26.54
C ASP A 90 -43.21 -30.54 27.09
N VAL A 91 -42.83 -30.36 28.35
CA VAL A 91 -42.67 -29.04 29.00
C VAL A 91 -41.19 -28.82 29.31
N ARG A 92 -40.64 -27.70 28.83
CA ARG A 92 -39.21 -27.38 28.93
C ARG A 92 -38.95 -26.07 29.65
N GLU A 93 -38.06 -26.11 30.64
CA GLU A 93 -37.57 -24.89 31.30
C GLU A 93 -36.53 -24.18 30.43
N MET A 94 -36.83 -22.94 30.06
CA MET A 94 -35.96 -22.10 29.24
C MET A 94 -35.71 -20.74 29.90
N ALA A 95 -34.54 -20.16 29.66
CA ALA A 95 -34.16 -18.83 30.10
C ALA A 95 -34.19 -17.84 28.93
N PHE A 96 -34.62 -16.61 29.22
CA PHE A 96 -34.67 -15.52 28.25
C PHE A 96 -33.49 -14.55 28.45
N ASP A 97 -32.69 -14.37 27.41
CA ASP A 97 -31.56 -13.45 27.35
C ASP A 97 -32.04 -12.07 26.88
N SER A 98 -32.21 -11.15 27.83
CA SER A 98 -32.71 -9.80 27.55
C SER A 98 -31.74 -8.90 26.80
N LEU A 99 -30.44 -9.24 26.74
CA LEU A 99 -29.47 -8.42 26.00
C LEU A 99 -29.66 -8.56 24.49
N VAL A 100 -29.92 -9.78 24.05
CA VAL A 100 -29.93 -10.17 22.64
C VAL A 100 -31.34 -10.52 22.16
N GLY A 101 -32.28 -10.80 23.08
CA GLY A 101 -33.64 -11.19 22.78
C GLY A 101 -33.73 -12.63 22.28
N ARG A 102 -33.00 -13.56 22.91
CA ARG A 102 -32.96 -14.98 22.55
C ARG A 102 -33.37 -15.87 23.72
N ILE A 103 -33.77 -17.10 23.41
CA ILE A 103 -34.11 -18.13 24.40
C ILE A 103 -32.97 -19.15 24.44
N VAL A 104 -32.52 -19.49 25.64
CA VAL A 104 -31.47 -20.48 25.90
C VAL A 104 -31.95 -21.45 26.97
N PRO A 105 -31.48 -22.71 27.01
CA PRO A 105 -31.88 -23.63 28.06
C PRO A 105 -31.33 -23.17 29.42
N THR A 106 -32.03 -23.44 30.52
CA THR A 106 -31.62 -22.99 31.87
C THR A 106 -30.23 -23.50 32.27
N ARG A 107 -29.81 -24.67 31.78
CA ARG A 107 -28.45 -25.22 31.94
C ARG A 107 -27.34 -24.36 31.34
N ALA A 108 -27.65 -23.51 30.35
CA ALA A 108 -26.69 -22.57 29.77
C ALA A 108 -26.51 -21.31 30.62
N THR A 109 -27.27 -21.17 31.72
CA THR A 109 -27.16 -20.06 32.65
C THR A 109 -26.28 -20.41 33.85
N SER A 110 -25.49 -19.45 34.31
CA SER A 110 -24.70 -19.54 35.54
C SER A 110 -25.32 -18.67 36.63
N ARG A 111 -25.26 -19.14 37.88
CA ARG A 111 -25.67 -18.36 39.07
C ARG A 111 -24.54 -17.49 39.64
N ARG A 112 -23.30 -17.64 39.18
CA ARG A 112 -22.13 -16.92 39.72
C ARG A 112 -21.40 -16.13 38.64
N VAL A 113 -21.38 -14.80 38.78
CA VAL A 113 -20.59 -13.86 37.96
C VAL A 113 -20.05 -12.74 38.87
N PRO A 114 -18.82 -12.24 38.67
CA PRO A 114 -18.32 -11.06 39.38
C PRO A 114 -19.25 -9.85 39.17
N HIS A 115 -19.58 -9.11 40.24
CA HIS A 115 -20.61 -8.06 40.20
C HIS A 115 -20.27 -6.90 39.25
N ASN A 116 -19.01 -6.73 38.92
CA ASN A 116 -18.47 -5.64 38.11
C ASN A 116 -18.51 -5.89 36.59
N VAL A 117 -18.76 -7.12 36.12
CA VAL A 117 -18.85 -7.44 34.66
C VAL A 117 -20.26 -7.87 34.25
N ARG A 118 -21.26 -7.58 35.10
CA ARG A 118 -22.68 -7.83 34.81
C ARG A 118 -23.23 -6.71 33.92
N VAL A 119 -23.85 -7.10 32.80
CA VAL A 119 -24.61 -6.16 31.97
C VAL A 119 -25.91 -5.77 32.68
N PRO A 120 -26.17 -4.47 32.95
CA PRO A 120 -27.40 -4.04 33.59
C PRO A 120 -28.59 -4.09 32.62
N ARG A 121 -29.74 -4.56 33.13
CA ARG A 121 -31.01 -4.56 32.38
C ARG A 121 -31.57 -3.14 32.30
N MET A 122 -32.02 -2.76 31.11
CA MET A 122 -32.66 -1.46 30.84
C MET A 122 -34.16 -1.63 30.60
N PRO A 123 -34.97 -0.56 30.78
CA PRO A 123 -36.42 -0.62 30.54
C PRO A 123 -36.80 -1.03 29.12
N ASP A 124 -35.97 -0.67 28.12
CA ASP A 124 -36.22 -0.94 26.70
C ASP A 124 -35.66 -2.30 26.23
N ASP A 125 -35.10 -3.10 27.14
CA ASP A 125 -34.65 -4.46 26.79
C ASP A 125 -35.88 -5.34 26.51
N PRO A 126 -35.85 -6.18 25.45
CA PRO A 126 -36.98 -7.02 25.08
C PRO A 126 -37.41 -7.91 26.25
N GLY A 127 -38.70 -8.20 26.35
CA GLY A 127 -39.30 -9.10 27.31
C GLY A 127 -39.61 -10.48 26.72
N PRO A 128 -39.90 -11.49 27.56
CA PRO A 128 -40.28 -12.83 27.09
C PRO A 128 -41.54 -12.85 26.21
N LEU A 129 -42.45 -11.89 26.41
CA LEU A 129 -43.69 -11.75 25.65
C LEU A 129 -43.50 -11.14 24.25
N ASP A 130 -42.31 -10.59 23.97
CA ASP A 130 -41.99 -9.99 22.67
C ASP A 130 -41.51 -11.03 21.63
N LEU A 131 -41.52 -12.32 22.00
CA LEU A 131 -41.07 -13.43 21.17
C LEU A 131 -42.21 -14.03 20.36
N GLY A 132 -41.99 -14.19 19.05
CA GLY A 132 -42.92 -14.94 18.20
C GLY A 132 -42.81 -16.45 18.40
N ALA A 133 -43.92 -17.17 18.20
CA ALA A 133 -44.00 -18.63 18.33
C ALA A 133 -42.94 -19.39 17.50
N ALA A 134 -42.63 -18.91 16.29
CA ALA A 134 -41.59 -19.49 15.44
C ALA A 134 -40.18 -19.41 16.06
N ALA A 135 -39.86 -18.31 16.77
CA ALA A 135 -38.57 -18.15 17.43
C ALA A 135 -38.45 -19.06 18.66
N LEU A 136 -39.56 -19.30 19.35
CA LEU A 136 -39.65 -20.23 20.48
C LEU A 136 -39.50 -21.68 20.01
N ALA A 137 -40.23 -22.10 18.97
CA ALA A 137 -40.12 -23.45 18.40
C ALA A 137 -38.68 -23.75 17.94
N ALA A 138 -38.06 -22.81 17.21
CA ALA A 138 -36.67 -22.94 16.77
C ALA A 138 -35.64 -22.94 17.93
N ALA A 139 -35.97 -22.36 19.07
CA ALA A 139 -35.10 -22.42 20.26
C ALA A 139 -35.21 -23.77 20.98
N VAL A 140 -36.42 -24.32 21.09
CA VAL A 140 -36.66 -25.65 21.67
C VAL A 140 -36.06 -26.74 20.79
N GLU A 141 -36.24 -26.66 19.47
CA GLU A 141 -35.68 -27.62 18.51
C GLU A 141 -34.14 -27.66 18.56
N ARG A 142 -33.49 -26.49 18.70
CA ARG A 142 -32.03 -26.41 18.89
C ARG A 142 -31.56 -27.02 20.22
N ASP A 143 -32.33 -26.90 21.30
CA ASP A 143 -31.98 -27.55 22.57
C ASP A 143 -32.15 -29.07 22.51
N LEU A 144 -33.23 -29.55 21.88
CA LEU A 144 -33.48 -30.97 21.66
C LEU A 144 -32.37 -31.62 20.83
N THR A 145 -31.97 -30.98 19.74
CA THR A 145 -30.88 -31.47 18.87
C THR A 145 -29.57 -31.60 19.65
N ARG A 146 -29.22 -30.60 20.48
CA ARG A 146 -28.00 -30.63 21.31
C ARG A 146 -28.06 -31.62 22.47
N TRP A 147 -29.26 -31.98 22.93
CA TRP A 147 -29.44 -32.97 23.99
C TRP A 147 -29.21 -34.39 23.47
N ILE A 148 -29.61 -34.67 22.21
CA ILE A 148 -29.38 -35.94 21.52
C ILE A 148 -27.87 -36.20 21.31
N ASP A 149 -27.10 -35.18 20.90
CA ASP A 149 -25.64 -35.29 20.70
C ASP A 149 -24.83 -35.44 22.03
N GLY A 150 -25.47 -35.20 23.18
CA GLY A 150 -24.82 -35.12 24.50
C GLY A 150 -24.61 -36.45 25.23
N GLY A 151 -25.11 -37.58 24.70
CA GLY A 151 -24.65 -38.93 25.08
C GLY A 151 -25.27 -39.63 26.28
N ASP A 152 -26.30 -39.10 26.97
CA ASP A 152 -26.85 -39.72 28.19
C ASP A 152 -28.21 -40.44 28.03
N VAL A 153 -28.77 -40.49 26.82
CA VAL A 153 -29.95 -41.32 26.53
C VAL A 153 -29.75 -42.03 25.19
N VAL A 154 -29.56 -43.35 25.23
CA VAL A 154 -29.69 -44.22 24.06
C VAL A 154 -31.18 -44.38 23.75
N THR A 155 -31.79 -43.36 23.16
CA THR A 155 -33.01 -43.57 22.40
C THR A 155 -32.59 -43.72 20.95
N THR A 156 -32.99 -44.83 20.34
CA THR A 156 -32.83 -45.10 18.90
C THR A 156 -33.81 -44.26 18.06
N GLU A 157 -34.31 -43.16 18.64
CA GLU A 157 -35.36 -42.29 18.13
C GLU A 157 -34.72 -41.23 17.22
N GLY A 158 -35.25 -41.11 15.99
CA GLY A 158 -34.79 -40.11 15.02
C GLY A 158 -34.99 -38.69 15.52
N ALA A 159 -34.34 -37.73 14.84
CA ALA A 159 -34.39 -36.30 15.15
C ALA A 159 -35.83 -35.83 15.42
N LEU A 160 -36.15 -35.53 16.69
CA LEU A 160 -37.43 -34.97 17.09
C LEU A 160 -37.59 -33.58 16.46
N ARG A 161 -38.68 -33.37 15.71
CA ARG A 161 -39.03 -32.09 15.10
C ARG A 161 -40.12 -31.42 15.93
N VAL A 162 -39.92 -30.14 16.28
CA VAL A 162 -40.92 -29.38 17.04
C VAL A 162 -42.01 -28.91 16.08
N LEU A 163 -43.26 -29.35 16.31
CA LEU A 163 -44.43 -28.95 15.52
C LEU A 163 -44.98 -27.59 15.93
N ASP A 164 -45.04 -27.35 17.25
CA ASP A 164 -45.49 -26.07 17.82
C ASP A 164 -44.83 -25.82 19.18
N ALA A 165 -44.70 -24.55 19.55
CA ALA A 165 -44.24 -24.13 20.87
C ALA A 165 -44.88 -22.80 21.27
N TYR A 166 -45.42 -22.75 22.48
CA TYR A 166 -46.03 -21.55 23.06
C TYR A 166 -45.58 -21.35 24.51
N LEU A 167 -45.61 -20.10 24.97
CA LEU A 167 -45.38 -19.76 26.37
C LEU A 167 -46.70 -19.80 27.13
N ASP A 168 -46.74 -20.47 28.28
CA ASP A 168 -47.87 -20.38 29.21
C ASP A 168 -47.86 -18.99 29.89
N PRO A 169 -48.85 -18.11 29.62
CA PRO A 169 -48.85 -16.73 30.13
C PRO A 169 -48.97 -16.63 31.65
N GLU A 170 -49.55 -17.64 32.33
CA GLU A 170 -49.66 -17.65 33.79
C GLU A 170 -48.32 -18.02 34.44
N GLN A 171 -47.57 -18.96 33.85
CA GLN A 171 -46.25 -19.36 34.34
C GLN A 171 -45.15 -18.32 34.07
N VAL A 172 -45.23 -17.57 32.96
CA VAL A 172 -44.27 -16.48 32.64
C VAL A 172 -44.28 -15.37 33.71
N ARG A 173 -45.43 -15.15 34.37
CA ARG A 173 -45.59 -14.13 35.43
C ARG A 173 -44.98 -14.56 36.77
N GLU A 174 -44.72 -15.86 36.98
CA GLU A 174 -44.25 -16.42 38.26
C GLU A 174 -42.75 -16.75 38.29
N THR A 175 -41.98 -16.46 37.24
CA THR A 175 -40.56 -16.88 37.17
C THR A 175 -39.64 -16.03 38.07
N VAL A 176 -39.17 -16.58 39.19
CA VAL A 176 -38.40 -15.88 40.26
C VAL A 176 -36.86 -15.97 40.11
N THR A 177 -36.32 -16.72 39.16
CA THR A 177 -34.87 -17.02 39.11
C THR A 177 -34.13 -16.29 37.99
N ALA A 178 -33.19 -15.42 38.36
CA ALA A 178 -32.27 -14.76 37.42
C ALA A 178 -30.96 -15.55 37.31
N GLY A 179 -30.58 -15.90 36.07
CA GLY A 179 -29.28 -16.48 35.72
C GLY A 179 -28.51 -15.59 34.74
N TYR A 180 -27.23 -15.86 34.57
CA TYR A 180 -26.37 -15.12 33.63
C TYR A 180 -25.92 -16.01 32.48
N VAL A 181 -25.95 -15.48 31.27
CA VAL A 181 -25.43 -16.15 30.07
C VAL A 181 -24.05 -15.56 29.75
N PRO A 182 -23.00 -16.38 29.57
CA PRO A 182 -21.70 -15.87 29.17
C PRO A 182 -21.76 -15.22 27.78
N LEU A 183 -21.01 -14.15 27.60
CA LEU A 183 -20.86 -13.45 26.33
C LEU A 183 -19.39 -13.12 26.12
N VAL A 184 -18.84 -13.51 24.97
CA VAL A 184 -17.48 -13.14 24.59
C VAL A 184 -17.50 -11.80 23.82
N VAL A 185 -16.68 -10.86 24.28
CA VAL A 185 -16.55 -9.53 23.69
C VAL A 185 -15.07 -9.17 23.51
N SER A 186 -14.77 -8.42 22.46
CA SER A 186 -13.51 -7.70 22.29
C SER A 186 -13.72 -6.26 22.76
N VAL A 187 -12.82 -5.79 23.62
CA VAL A 187 -12.86 -4.44 24.18
C VAL A 187 -11.56 -3.75 23.85
N VAL A 188 -11.66 -2.61 23.16
CA VAL A 188 -10.54 -1.84 22.68
C VAL A 188 -10.65 -0.43 23.23
N GLU A 189 -9.60 0.07 23.86
CA GLU A 189 -9.51 1.48 24.22
C GLU A 189 -8.93 2.24 23.02
N ASP A 190 -9.81 2.93 22.30
CA ASP A 190 -9.48 3.73 21.13
C ASP A 190 -9.11 5.15 21.58
N ALA A 191 -7.97 5.66 21.11
CA ALA A 191 -7.48 6.99 21.48
C ALA A 191 -8.42 8.11 21.01
N ASP A 192 -9.15 7.87 19.91
CA ASP A 192 -10.03 8.84 19.27
C ASP A 192 -11.51 8.66 19.68
N LEU A 193 -11.94 7.42 19.96
CA LEU A 193 -13.35 7.09 20.19
C LEU A 193 -13.65 6.56 21.59
N GLY A 194 -12.66 6.50 22.48
CA GLY A 194 -12.78 5.95 23.82
C GLY A 194 -12.97 4.43 23.82
N LEU A 195 -13.62 3.91 24.86
CA LEU A 195 -13.81 2.47 25.00
C LEU A 195 -14.81 1.94 23.95
N ARG A 196 -14.34 1.07 23.05
CA ARG A 196 -15.13 0.37 22.05
C ARG A 196 -15.32 -1.08 22.44
N VAL A 197 -16.53 -1.59 22.26
CA VAL A 197 -16.86 -2.99 22.54
C VAL A 197 -17.49 -3.64 21.33
N THR A 198 -17.05 -4.85 20.99
CA THR A 198 -17.61 -5.67 19.90
C THR A 198 -17.91 -7.06 20.42
N ALA A 199 -19.12 -7.57 20.21
CA ALA A 199 -19.46 -8.95 20.55
C ALA A 199 -18.84 -9.92 19.53
N THR A 200 -17.94 -10.79 20.00
CA THR A 200 -17.19 -11.75 19.18
C THR A 200 -17.61 -13.20 19.43
N ASP A 201 -18.62 -13.41 20.27
CA ASP A 201 -19.14 -14.73 20.61
C ASP A 201 -19.66 -15.49 19.38
N GLN A 202 -19.00 -16.60 19.04
CA GLN A 202 -19.32 -17.42 17.89
C GLN A 202 -20.63 -18.20 18.05
N LEU A 203 -21.16 -18.31 19.28
CA LEU A 203 -22.46 -18.93 19.55
C LEU A 203 -23.63 -18.00 19.18
N LEU A 204 -23.35 -16.75 18.81
CA LEU A 204 -24.33 -15.77 18.35
C LEU A 204 -24.33 -15.64 16.81
N THR A 205 -25.54 -15.56 16.24
CA THR A 205 -25.72 -15.15 14.84
C THR A 205 -25.21 -13.71 14.63
N ARG A 206 -24.98 -13.31 13.38
CA ARG A 206 -24.50 -11.95 13.06
C ARG A 206 -25.45 -10.87 13.58
N ALA A 207 -26.76 -11.03 13.39
CA ALA A 207 -27.76 -10.07 13.85
C ALA A 207 -27.78 -9.96 15.39
N GLU A 208 -27.59 -11.07 16.09
CA GLU A 208 -27.48 -11.12 17.54
C GLU A 208 -26.20 -10.44 18.06
N ARG A 209 -25.05 -10.68 17.40
CA ARG A 209 -23.78 -9.99 17.69
C ARG A 209 -23.89 -8.48 17.48
N ASP A 210 -24.52 -8.06 16.40
CA ASP A 210 -24.70 -6.63 16.10
C ASP A 210 -25.61 -5.96 17.14
N ARG A 211 -26.67 -6.64 17.59
CA ARG A 211 -27.57 -6.16 18.64
C ARG A 211 -26.86 -6.07 19.99
N ALA A 212 -26.10 -7.10 20.38
CA ALA A 212 -25.29 -7.11 21.60
C ALA A 212 -24.25 -5.98 21.57
N THR A 213 -23.53 -5.82 20.45
CA THR A 213 -22.54 -4.76 20.23
C THR A 213 -23.15 -3.37 20.40
N ARG A 214 -24.25 -3.06 19.69
CA ARG A 214 -24.92 -1.77 19.82
C ARG A 214 -25.46 -1.50 21.23
N ARG A 215 -25.90 -2.55 21.95
CA ARG A 215 -26.46 -2.40 23.30
C ARG A 215 -25.38 -2.17 24.35
N LEU A 216 -24.24 -2.86 24.22
CA LEU A 216 -23.07 -2.67 25.06
C LEU A 216 -22.38 -1.34 24.78
N GLN A 217 -22.27 -0.92 23.51
CA GLN A 217 -21.71 0.38 23.16
C GLN A 217 -22.58 1.51 23.73
N ARG A 218 -23.92 1.41 23.61
CA ARG A 218 -24.84 2.36 24.27
C ARG A 218 -24.63 2.44 25.78
N LEU A 219 -24.38 1.33 26.48
CA LEU A 219 -24.06 1.36 27.92
C LEU A 219 -22.78 2.12 28.23
N ILE A 220 -21.77 1.97 27.37
CA ILE A 220 -20.51 2.70 27.50
C ILE A 220 -20.73 4.18 27.25
N ASP A 221 -21.50 4.52 26.22
CA ASP A 221 -21.78 5.90 25.82
C ASP A 221 -22.68 6.61 26.86
N ASP A 222 -23.66 5.91 27.42
CA ASP A 222 -24.66 6.44 28.37
C ASP A 222 -24.10 6.64 29.80
N ASP A 223 -23.24 5.73 30.29
CA ASP A 223 -22.58 5.85 31.61
C ASP A 223 -21.09 5.41 31.58
N PRO A 224 -20.19 6.26 31.02
CA PRO A 224 -18.77 5.93 30.86
C PRO A 224 -18.03 5.65 32.19
N ARG A 225 -18.60 6.09 33.33
CA ARG A 225 -18.01 5.94 34.67
C ARG A 225 -18.68 4.84 35.49
N GLY A 226 -19.67 4.16 34.92
CA GLY A 226 -20.37 3.06 35.55
C GLY A 226 -19.41 1.97 36.04
N SER A 227 -19.80 1.23 37.08
CA SER A 227 -18.98 0.11 37.59
C SER A 227 -18.72 -0.96 36.53
N PHE A 228 -19.68 -1.15 35.62
CA PHE A 228 -19.56 -2.04 34.46
C PHE A 228 -18.51 -1.55 33.45
N VAL A 229 -18.58 -0.27 33.05
CA VAL A 229 -17.66 0.31 32.07
C VAL A 229 -16.24 0.39 32.63
N ARG A 230 -16.07 0.71 33.92
CA ARG A 230 -14.75 0.68 34.57
C ARG A 230 -14.13 -0.72 34.62
N ALA A 231 -14.95 -1.76 34.80
CA ALA A 231 -14.46 -3.13 34.74
C ALA A 231 -14.08 -3.55 33.32
N LEU A 232 -14.86 -3.12 32.31
CA LEU A 232 -14.51 -3.33 30.90
C LEU A 232 -13.24 -2.57 30.50
N ALA A 233 -13.09 -1.32 30.93
CA ALA A 233 -11.90 -0.52 30.68
C ALA A 233 -10.64 -1.15 31.29
N GLY A 234 -10.74 -1.70 32.51
CA GLY A 234 -9.64 -2.44 33.14
C GLY A 234 -9.27 -3.76 32.44
N LEU A 235 -10.11 -4.24 31.51
CA LEU A 235 -9.89 -5.41 30.68
C LEU A 235 -9.62 -5.05 29.19
N ALA A 236 -9.59 -3.75 28.87
CA ALA A 236 -9.42 -3.27 27.51
C ALA A 236 -7.96 -3.45 27.07
N THR A 237 -7.77 -3.94 25.86
CA THR A 237 -6.50 -3.78 25.16
C THR A 237 -6.42 -2.38 24.60
N ALA A 238 -5.34 -1.66 24.89
CA ALA A 238 -5.05 -0.40 24.23
C ALA A 238 -5.00 -0.65 22.72
N ALA A 239 -5.83 0.06 21.95
CA ALA A 239 -5.56 0.14 20.53
C ALA A 239 -4.16 0.74 20.40
N PRO A 240 -3.24 0.16 19.60
CA PRO A 240 -2.22 1.02 19.03
C PRO A 240 -2.98 2.18 18.40
N SER A 241 -2.70 3.41 18.85
CA SER A 241 -3.18 4.62 18.17
C SER A 241 -2.64 4.53 16.76
N VAL A 242 -3.41 3.92 15.85
CA VAL A 242 -3.21 4.06 14.43
C VAL A 242 -3.83 5.41 14.12
N ALA A 243 -3.18 6.48 14.61
CA ALA A 243 -3.22 7.73 13.90
C ALA A 243 -2.76 7.37 12.49
N VAL A 244 -3.71 7.21 11.57
CA VAL A 244 -3.40 6.99 10.16
C VAL A 244 -2.48 8.13 9.79
N ALA A 245 -1.22 7.78 9.52
CA ALA A 245 -0.20 8.77 9.23
C ALA A 245 -0.69 9.62 8.04
N PRO A 246 -0.36 10.92 8.01
CA PRO A 246 -0.70 11.77 6.87
C PRO A 246 -0.31 11.07 5.56
N LEU A 247 -1.13 11.22 4.52
CA LEU A 247 -0.94 10.49 3.27
C LEU A 247 0.46 10.71 2.66
N LEU A 248 0.98 11.93 2.77
CA LEU A 248 2.36 12.27 2.37
C LEU A 248 3.43 11.55 3.21
N ALA A 249 3.18 11.33 4.50
CA ALA A 249 4.09 10.57 5.36
C ALA A 249 4.09 9.07 4.98
N LEU A 250 2.94 8.51 4.61
CA LEU A 250 2.84 7.15 4.10
C LEU A 250 3.55 6.99 2.74
N VAL A 251 3.38 7.93 1.83
CA VAL A 251 4.13 7.98 0.56
C VAL A 251 5.63 8.08 0.83
N SER A 252 6.06 8.91 1.79
CA SER A 252 7.47 9.03 2.17
C SER A 252 8.02 7.73 2.76
N ALA A 253 7.22 7.01 3.54
CA ALA A 253 7.58 5.69 4.05
C ALA A 253 7.71 4.65 2.92
N LEU A 254 6.83 4.69 1.91
CA LEU A 254 6.93 3.87 0.71
C LEU A 254 8.20 4.19 -0.08
N ARG A 255 8.50 5.48 -0.34
CA ARG A 255 9.74 5.92 -1.01
C ARG A 255 10.99 5.34 -0.31
N LYS A 256 11.01 5.41 1.04
CA LYS A 256 12.10 4.85 1.85
C LYS A 256 12.19 3.33 1.71
N GLN A 257 11.05 2.61 1.78
CA GLN A 257 11.04 1.16 1.65
C GLN A 257 11.47 0.71 0.23
N VAL A 258 11.04 1.43 -0.81
CA VAL A 258 11.45 1.14 -2.19
C VAL A 258 12.96 1.32 -2.38
N SER A 259 13.57 2.32 -1.75
CA SER A 259 15.01 2.56 -1.88
C SER A 259 15.88 1.39 -1.38
N THR A 260 15.33 0.51 -0.54
CA THR A 260 16.03 -0.68 -0.04
C THR A 260 15.87 -1.93 -0.92
N LEU A 261 14.94 -1.93 -1.89
CA LEU A 261 14.65 -3.11 -2.72
C LEU A 261 15.84 -3.62 -3.54
N PRO A 262 16.72 -2.78 -4.12
CA PRO A 262 17.89 -3.25 -4.87
C PRO A 262 18.85 -4.12 -4.04
N GLU A 263 18.87 -3.93 -2.72
CA GLU A 263 19.79 -4.62 -1.80
C GLU A 263 19.21 -5.91 -1.21
N VAL A 264 17.94 -6.23 -1.51
CA VAL A 264 17.26 -7.39 -0.94
C VAL A 264 17.91 -8.69 -1.41
N VAL A 265 18.24 -9.54 -0.43
CA VAL A 265 18.92 -10.82 -0.64
C VAL A 265 17.99 -11.82 -1.34
N THR A 266 18.58 -12.70 -2.13
CA THR A 266 17.90 -13.79 -2.83
C THR A 266 17.14 -14.69 -1.85
N GLY A 267 15.87 -15.01 -2.14
CA GLY A 267 15.00 -15.86 -1.31
C GLY A 267 14.03 -15.10 -0.40
N THR A 268 14.20 -13.78 -0.23
CA THR A 268 13.24 -12.94 0.51
C THR A 268 12.51 -11.93 -0.38
N ARG A 269 12.75 -11.92 -1.70
CA ARG A 269 12.20 -10.88 -2.60
C ARG A 269 10.71 -11.03 -2.81
N GLN A 270 10.17 -12.25 -2.87
CA GLN A 270 8.71 -12.46 -2.88
C GLN A 270 8.04 -11.82 -1.64
N HIS A 271 8.63 -12.02 -0.45
CA HIS A 271 8.08 -11.45 0.78
C HIS A 271 8.12 -9.92 0.76
N GLU A 272 9.24 -9.32 0.35
CA GLU A 272 9.35 -7.87 0.23
C GLU A 272 8.43 -7.31 -0.87
N HIS A 273 8.24 -8.03 -1.98
CA HIS A 273 7.27 -7.68 -3.01
C HIS A 273 5.85 -7.65 -2.45
N ASP A 274 5.42 -8.70 -1.75
CA ASP A 274 4.08 -8.77 -1.18
C ASP A 274 3.86 -7.70 -0.11
N ARG A 275 4.88 -7.43 0.73
CA ARG A 275 4.85 -6.35 1.71
C ARG A 275 4.72 -4.98 1.04
N MET A 276 5.51 -4.73 -0.02
CA MET A 276 5.43 -3.49 -0.80
C MET A 276 4.06 -3.34 -1.45
N ARG A 277 3.52 -4.41 -2.02
CA ARG A 277 2.22 -4.42 -2.69
C ARG A 277 1.08 -4.09 -1.72
N LEU A 278 1.08 -4.69 -0.53
CA LEU A 278 0.11 -4.37 0.51
C LEU A 278 0.21 -2.90 0.95
N ALA A 279 1.41 -2.44 1.28
CA ALA A 279 1.62 -1.05 1.70
C ALA A 279 1.23 -0.06 0.59
N PHE A 280 1.53 -0.36 -0.67
CA PHE A 280 1.14 0.46 -1.82
C PHE A 280 -0.39 0.54 -1.96
N TYR A 281 -1.10 -0.59 -1.94
CA TYR A 281 -2.55 -0.59 -2.04
C TYR A 281 -3.24 0.07 -0.84
N ASP A 282 -2.67 -0.04 0.36
CA ASP A 282 -3.15 0.69 1.53
C ASP A 282 -3.10 2.20 1.31
N VAL A 283 -2.00 2.72 0.74
CA VAL A 283 -1.88 4.15 0.40
C VAL A 283 -2.81 4.54 -0.75
N VAL A 284 -2.95 3.71 -1.79
CA VAL A 284 -3.91 3.94 -2.89
C VAL A 284 -5.35 3.99 -2.37
N HIS A 285 -5.72 3.11 -1.45
CA HIS A 285 -7.05 3.11 -0.85
C HIS A 285 -7.30 4.37 -0.03
N GLN A 286 -6.30 4.81 0.75
CA GLN A 286 -6.39 6.07 1.49
C GLN A 286 -6.45 7.30 0.58
N ALA A 287 -5.66 7.31 -0.50
CA ALA A 287 -5.71 8.36 -1.52
C ALA A 287 -7.06 8.39 -2.24
N SER A 288 -7.66 7.23 -2.53
CA SER A 288 -8.99 7.14 -3.14
C SER A 288 -10.10 7.66 -2.21
N ARG A 289 -9.98 7.41 -0.90
CA ARG A 289 -10.87 8.01 0.11
C ARG A 289 -10.69 9.52 0.18
N ALA A 290 -9.46 10.01 0.19
CA ALA A 290 -9.15 11.44 0.15
C ALA A 290 -9.75 12.10 -1.11
N TRP A 291 -9.60 11.47 -2.26
CA TRP A 291 -10.20 11.93 -3.53
C TRP A 291 -11.72 12.00 -3.50
N THR A 292 -12.38 11.07 -2.82
CA THR A 292 -13.85 11.10 -2.65
C THR A 292 -14.28 12.23 -1.70
N ALA A 293 -13.47 12.52 -0.69
CA ALA A 293 -13.67 13.60 0.27
C ALA A 293 -13.19 14.98 -0.23
N GLN A 294 -12.87 15.12 -1.52
CA GLN A 294 -12.41 16.36 -2.12
C GLN A 294 -13.46 17.47 -2.03
N THR A 295 -13.01 18.70 -1.81
CA THR A 295 -13.86 19.89 -1.76
C THR A 295 -13.06 21.14 -2.12
N GLU A 296 -13.74 22.11 -2.73
CA GLU A 296 -13.19 23.46 -2.85
C GLU A 296 -13.41 24.20 -1.52
N VAL A 297 -12.35 24.82 -1.00
CA VAL A 297 -12.39 25.51 0.30
C VAL A 297 -12.00 26.97 0.12
N VAL A 298 -12.82 27.87 0.64
CA VAL A 298 -12.57 29.31 0.66
C VAL A 298 -12.65 29.82 2.10
N LEU A 299 -11.61 30.54 2.54
CA LEU A 299 -11.59 31.23 3.82
C LEU A 299 -12.49 32.48 3.74
N VAL A 300 -13.32 32.68 4.76
CA VAL A 300 -14.16 33.86 4.94
C VAL A 300 -13.72 34.53 6.24
N ASP A 301 -13.17 35.74 6.19
CA ASP A 301 -12.45 36.34 7.32
C ASP A 301 -12.98 37.72 7.75
N SER A 302 -13.97 38.27 7.04
CA SER A 302 -14.62 39.54 7.40
C SER A 302 -16.13 39.38 7.64
N PRO A 303 -16.75 40.19 8.52
CA PRO A 303 -18.20 40.18 8.71
C PRO A 303 -18.99 40.46 7.42
N GLN A 304 -18.47 41.32 6.54
CA GLN A 304 -19.09 41.66 5.26
C GLN A 304 -19.08 40.45 4.32
N ASP A 305 -17.96 39.73 4.24
CA ASP A 305 -17.86 38.54 3.40
C ASP A 305 -18.76 37.41 3.93
N HIS A 306 -18.89 37.27 5.26
CA HIS A 306 -19.86 36.35 5.85
C HIS A 306 -21.29 36.69 5.43
N GLU A 307 -21.71 37.95 5.55
CA GLU A 307 -23.05 38.39 5.15
C GLU A 307 -23.29 38.14 3.65
N GLN A 308 -22.31 38.45 2.80
CA GLN A 308 -22.39 38.20 1.36
C GLN A 308 -22.45 36.71 1.02
N VAL A 309 -21.64 35.86 1.66
CA VAL A 309 -21.65 34.41 1.44
C VAL A 309 -22.98 33.81 1.88
N VAL A 310 -23.50 34.16 3.07
CA VAL A 310 -24.79 33.64 3.57
C VAL A 310 -25.92 34.06 2.63
N GLY A 311 -25.97 35.32 2.20
CA GLY A 311 -26.96 35.79 1.23
C GLY A 311 -26.90 35.05 -0.10
N ARG A 312 -25.68 34.81 -0.63
CA ARG A 312 -25.46 34.03 -1.86
C ARG A 312 -25.91 32.57 -1.72
N LEU A 313 -25.63 31.92 -0.60
CA LEU A 313 -26.07 30.54 -0.35
C LEU A 313 -27.61 30.45 -0.31
N ILE A 314 -28.30 31.39 0.35
CA ILE A 314 -29.76 31.40 0.39
C ILE A 314 -30.38 31.69 -0.99
N ASP A 315 -29.82 32.65 -1.74
CA ASP A 315 -30.32 32.98 -3.09
C ASP A 315 -29.98 31.90 -4.13
N GLY A 316 -28.87 31.17 -3.94
CA GLY A 316 -28.42 30.09 -4.83
C GLY A 316 -29.13 28.75 -4.60
N ALA A 317 -29.74 28.55 -3.43
CA ALA A 317 -30.45 27.31 -3.11
C ALA A 317 -31.63 27.08 -4.06
N MET A 318 -31.74 25.85 -4.55
CA MET A 318 -32.77 25.38 -5.48
C MET A 318 -33.79 24.46 -4.80
N THR A 319 -33.37 23.68 -3.82
CA THR A 319 -34.21 22.66 -3.17
C THR A 319 -34.32 22.90 -1.67
N GLN A 320 -33.19 23.11 -0.99
CA GLN A 320 -33.12 23.27 0.46
C GLN A 320 -32.03 24.25 0.87
N VAL A 321 -32.31 25.06 1.89
CA VAL A 321 -31.30 25.79 2.66
C VAL A 321 -31.44 25.46 4.14
N VAL A 322 -30.32 25.10 4.78
CA VAL A 322 -30.24 24.87 6.22
C VAL A 322 -29.53 26.04 6.86
N LEU A 323 -30.08 26.55 7.95
CA LEU A 323 -29.50 27.59 8.79
C LEU A 323 -29.44 27.08 10.22
N CYS A 324 -28.24 27.01 10.78
CA CYS A 324 -28.01 26.72 12.19
C CYS A 324 -27.27 27.90 12.80
N ALA A 325 -27.81 28.44 13.89
CA ALA A 325 -27.17 29.52 14.63
C ALA A 325 -27.42 29.37 16.13
N THR A 326 -26.44 29.71 16.96
CA THR A 326 -26.59 29.67 18.41
C THR A 326 -27.70 30.61 18.89
N TRP A 327 -27.75 31.83 18.35
CA TRP A 327 -28.71 32.86 18.75
C TRP A 327 -29.41 33.45 17.52
N LEU A 328 -30.70 33.74 17.68
CA LEU A 328 -31.48 34.48 16.70
C LEU A 328 -31.82 35.84 17.27
N ARG A 329 -31.32 36.91 16.65
CA ARG A 329 -31.63 38.30 17.02
C ARG A 329 -32.24 39.02 15.82
N TYR A 330 -33.21 39.89 16.08
CA TYR A 330 -33.98 40.50 15.00
C TYR A 330 -33.10 41.31 14.04
N ASN A 331 -32.10 42.03 14.55
CA ASN A 331 -31.12 42.76 13.74
C ASN A 331 -30.26 41.87 12.83
N GLY A 332 -30.01 40.61 13.19
CA GLY A 332 -29.30 39.64 12.34
C GLY A 332 -30.25 38.98 11.34
N VAL A 333 -31.38 38.44 11.82
CA VAL A 333 -32.38 37.78 10.97
C VAL A 333 -32.95 38.72 9.90
N SER A 334 -33.24 39.98 10.24
CA SER A 334 -33.83 40.95 9.31
C SER A 334 -32.98 41.23 8.06
N ARG A 335 -31.64 41.07 8.14
CA ARG A 335 -30.74 41.22 6.99
C ARG A 335 -30.98 40.15 5.93
N PHE A 336 -31.33 38.94 6.36
CA PHE A 336 -31.52 37.78 5.49
C PHE A 336 -32.98 37.51 5.13
N LEU A 337 -33.95 38.17 5.79
CA LEU A 337 -35.38 38.00 5.48
C LEU A 337 -35.71 38.17 3.98
N PRO A 338 -35.19 39.19 3.25
CA PRO A 338 -35.47 39.31 1.83
C PRO A 338 -34.96 38.12 1.00
N HIS A 339 -33.83 37.53 1.38
CA HIS A 339 -33.27 36.34 0.73
C HIS A 339 -34.13 35.10 1.01
N LEU A 340 -34.56 34.93 2.27
CA LEU A 340 -35.41 33.81 2.68
C LEU A 340 -36.80 33.86 2.05
N GLU A 341 -37.40 35.04 1.96
CA GLU A 341 -38.68 35.24 1.28
C GLU A 341 -38.59 34.85 -0.20
N ARG A 342 -37.53 35.30 -0.90
CA ARG A 342 -37.30 34.89 -2.29
C ARG A 342 -37.05 33.40 -2.43
N ALA A 343 -36.34 32.76 -1.50
CA ALA A 343 -36.10 31.32 -1.53
C ALA A 343 -37.41 30.53 -1.38
N ILE A 344 -38.27 30.93 -0.44
CA ILE A 344 -39.59 30.31 -0.25
C ILE A 344 -40.48 30.51 -1.48
N ASP A 345 -40.46 31.70 -2.10
CA ASP A 345 -41.21 31.97 -3.34
C ASP A 345 -40.75 31.08 -4.51
N ARG A 346 -39.47 30.66 -4.54
CA ARG A 346 -38.94 29.69 -5.51
C ARG A 346 -39.30 28.23 -5.17
N GLY A 347 -39.89 27.97 -4.01
CA GLY A 347 -40.23 26.63 -3.54
C GLY A 347 -39.12 25.93 -2.73
N VAL A 348 -38.08 26.66 -2.34
CA VAL A 348 -36.96 26.14 -1.52
C VAL A 348 -37.45 25.84 -0.10
N GLN A 349 -37.05 24.70 0.45
CA GLN A 349 -37.25 24.35 1.86
C GLN A 349 -36.21 25.06 2.74
N VAL A 350 -36.67 25.80 3.75
CA VAL A 350 -35.82 26.48 4.75
C VAL A 350 -35.85 25.69 6.05
N VAL A 351 -34.69 25.21 6.52
CA VAL A 351 -34.53 24.50 7.80
C VAL A 351 -33.81 25.41 8.77
N LEU A 352 -34.36 25.65 9.97
CA LEU A 352 -33.78 26.55 10.96
C LEU A 352 -33.59 25.87 12.33
N LEU A 353 -32.34 25.75 12.77
CA LEU A 353 -31.94 25.24 14.08
C LEU A 353 -31.39 26.38 14.94
N TRP A 354 -31.80 26.46 16.20
CA TRP A 354 -31.39 27.54 17.09
C TRP A 354 -31.33 27.14 18.57
N GLY A 355 -30.59 27.95 19.35
CA GLY A 355 -30.52 27.87 20.80
C GLY A 355 -29.48 26.86 21.29
N ALA A 356 -28.60 27.28 22.19
CA ALA A 356 -27.56 26.46 22.80
C ALA A 356 -28.01 25.80 24.11
N ARG A 357 -29.12 26.23 24.71
CA ARG A 357 -29.59 25.72 26.00
C ARG A 357 -31.04 25.27 25.90
N VAL A 358 -31.42 24.33 26.76
CA VAL A 358 -32.81 23.84 26.86
C VAL A 358 -33.78 24.96 27.21
N ASP A 359 -33.31 25.95 27.97
CA ASP A 359 -34.06 27.12 28.45
C ASP A 359 -33.95 28.35 27.55
N ASP A 360 -33.25 28.26 26.41
CA ASP A 360 -33.20 29.38 25.46
C ASP A 360 -34.59 29.64 24.85
N THR A 361 -34.96 30.91 24.72
CA THR A 361 -36.24 31.36 24.17
C THR A 361 -36.03 32.37 23.04
N LEU A 362 -37.00 32.45 22.11
CA LEU A 362 -36.99 33.44 21.04
C LEU A 362 -37.80 34.67 21.42
N ASP A 363 -37.26 35.84 21.06
CA ASP A 363 -37.96 37.11 21.20
C ASP A 363 -39.18 37.17 20.26
N GLN A 364 -40.26 37.81 20.69
CA GLN A 364 -41.52 37.89 19.93
C GLN A 364 -41.36 38.38 18.47
N PRO A 365 -40.51 39.38 18.15
CA PRO A 365 -40.27 39.79 16.77
C PRO A 365 -39.73 38.66 15.87
N ILE A 366 -38.88 37.78 16.41
CA ILE A 366 -38.37 36.61 15.68
C ILE A 366 -39.48 35.60 15.44
N ILE A 367 -40.28 35.30 16.46
CA ILE A 367 -41.42 34.39 16.35
C ILE A 367 -42.38 34.88 15.25
N ASN A 368 -42.67 36.19 15.23
CA ASN A 368 -43.53 36.79 14.21
C ASN A 368 -42.91 36.68 12.81
N ALA A 369 -41.60 36.93 12.67
CA ALA A 369 -40.90 36.79 11.38
C ALA A 369 -40.93 35.34 10.88
N VAL A 370 -40.65 34.36 11.74
CA VAL A 370 -40.73 32.93 11.40
C VAL A 370 -42.14 32.52 11.00
N HIS A 371 -43.17 32.94 11.74
CA HIS A 371 -44.56 32.67 11.39
C HIS A 371 -44.96 33.32 10.05
N ASN A 372 -44.41 34.49 9.72
CA ASN A 372 -44.62 35.11 8.40
C ASN A 372 -44.02 34.24 7.28
N LEU A 373 -42.80 33.73 7.45
CA LEU A 373 -42.17 32.83 6.48
C LEU A 373 -42.98 31.53 6.32
N GLN A 374 -43.44 30.93 7.43
CA GLN A 374 -44.30 29.73 7.41
C GLN A 374 -45.62 29.97 6.66
N ARG A 375 -46.29 31.10 6.91
CA ARG A 375 -47.53 31.45 6.19
C ARG A 375 -47.30 31.68 4.71
N ARG A 376 -46.15 32.23 4.32
CA ARG A 376 -45.78 32.46 2.92
C ARG A 376 -45.56 31.15 2.15
N GLY A 377 -45.03 30.12 2.81
CA GLY A 377 -44.86 28.78 2.22
C GLY A 377 -46.16 28.02 1.91
N GLY A 378 -47.29 28.48 2.46
CA GLY A 378 -48.62 27.92 2.23
C GLY A 378 -48.96 26.68 3.10
N PRO A 379 -50.24 26.30 3.22
CA PRO A 379 -50.68 25.21 4.11
C PRO A 379 -50.38 23.80 3.59
N ALA A 380 -50.09 23.66 2.30
CA ALA A 380 -49.91 22.37 1.62
C ALA A 380 -48.45 21.92 1.50
N ALA A 381 -47.51 22.77 1.90
CA ALA A 381 -46.08 22.48 1.84
C ALA A 381 -45.42 23.08 3.08
N ASP A 382 -45.04 22.23 4.04
CA ASP A 382 -44.21 22.60 5.20
C ASP A 382 -42.80 23.01 4.74
N ARG A 383 -42.68 24.16 4.07
CA ARG A 383 -41.44 24.66 3.47
C ARG A 383 -40.50 25.29 4.49
N VAL A 384 -40.96 25.58 5.71
CA VAL A 384 -40.14 26.20 6.76
C VAL A 384 -40.13 25.31 8.00
N LEU A 385 -39.05 24.52 8.13
CA LEU A 385 -38.86 23.55 9.20
C LEU A 385 -38.15 24.21 10.39
N VAL A 386 -38.92 24.51 11.44
CA VAL A 386 -38.41 25.15 12.66
C VAL A 386 -39.32 24.89 13.85
N LYS A 387 -38.74 24.69 15.03
CA LYS A 387 -39.49 24.70 16.29
C LYS A 387 -39.18 25.99 17.06
N THR A 388 -40.15 26.90 17.15
CA THR A 388 -39.97 28.22 17.81
C THR A 388 -39.96 28.14 19.34
N ARG A 389 -40.44 27.04 19.92
CA ARG A 389 -40.54 26.85 21.39
C ARG A 389 -39.54 25.85 21.96
N VAL A 390 -38.88 25.07 21.10
CA VAL A 390 -37.95 24.01 21.52
C VAL A 390 -36.61 24.27 20.85
N PRO A 391 -35.58 24.71 21.61
CA PRO A 391 -34.25 24.92 21.07
C PRO A 391 -33.58 23.59 20.70
N ALA A 392 -32.75 23.63 19.67
CA ALA A 392 -31.98 22.49 19.15
C ALA A 392 -30.77 22.12 20.02
N GLN A 393 -30.42 22.95 21.02
CA GLN A 393 -29.23 22.78 21.85
C GLN A 393 -27.96 22.74 21.00
N VAL A 394 -27.84 23.65 20.04
CA VAL A 394 -26.72 23.78 19.12
C VAL A 394 -25.91 25.03 19.42
N ASN A 395 -24.60 24.93 19.34
CA ASN A 395 -23.71 26.08 19.37
C ASN A 395 -22.95 26.29 18.04
N ALA A 396 -23.27 25.49 17.02
CA ALA A 396 -22.74 25.64 15.68
C ALA A 396 -23.34 26.83 14.92
N ARG A 397 -22.52 27.40 14.01
CA ARG A 397 -22.98 28.31 12.96
C ARG A 397 -22.71 27.66 11.62
N LEU A 398 -23.79 27.26 10.97
CA LEU A 398 -23.76 26.49 9.74
C LEU A 398 -24.82 27.02 8.78
N VAL A 399 -24.43 27.17 7.51
CA VAL A 399 -25.36 27.34 6.40
C VAL A 399 -25.10 26.23 5.40
N VAL A 400 -26.13 25.50 4.96
CA VAL A 400 -26.01 24.52 3.86
C VAL A 400 -26.96 24.94 2.74
N SER A 401 -26.47 24.96 1.51
CA SER A 401 -27.26 25.16 0.30
C SER A 401 -27.24 23.87 -0.53
N ASP A 402 -28.38 23.20 -0.59
CA ASP A 402 -28.58 21.92 -1.27
C ASP A 402 -27.54 20.86 -0.89
N ASP A 403 -27.12 20.01 -1.83
CA ASP A 403 -26.02 19.05 -1.72
C ASP A 403 -24.66 19.62 -2.19
N ARG A 404 -24.54 20.95 -2.26
CA ARG A 404 -23.46 21.62 -3.02
C ARG A 404 -22.49 22.41 -2.19
N GLN A 405 -22.99 23.26 -1.29
CA GLN A 405 -22.17 24.24 -0.60
C GLN A 405 -22.56 24.35 0.85
N ALA A 406 -21.57 24.55 1.72
CA ALA A 406 -21.82 24.85 3.11
C ALA A 406 -20.82 25.86 3.66
N LEU A 407 -21.28 26.72 4.56
CA LEU A 407 -20.44 27.61 5.35
C LEU A 407 -20.50 27.15 6.80
N VAL A 408 -19.35 26.77 7.37
CA VAL A 408 -19.18 26.59 8.82
C VAL A 408 -18.29 27.71 9.35
N THR A 409 -18.72 28.38 10.41
CA THR A 409 -18.05 29.60 10.88
C THR A 409 -18.09 29.76 12.39
N SER A 410 -17.18 30.58 12.93
CA SER A 410 -17.27 31.10 14.30
C SER A 410 -18.15 32.35 14.40
N HIS A 411 -18.49 32.96 13.26
CA HIS A 411 -19.26 34.20 13.14
C HIS A 411 -20.76 34.01 13.37
N ASP A 412 -21.33 34.81 14.27
CA ASP A 412 -22.74 34.73 14.67
C ASP A 412 -23.67 35.53 13.74
N PHE A 413 -23.80 35.08 12.50
CA PHE A 413 -24.48 35.81 11.42
C PHE A 413 -25.97 36.12 11.69
N LEU A 414 -26.72 35.24 12.37
CA LEU A 414 -28.14 35.50 12.73
C LEU A 414 -28.33 36.18 14.08
N GLY A 415 -27.31 36.23 14.94
CA GLY A 415 -27.36 36.98 16.20
C GLY A 415 -26.80 38.40 16.10
N GLY A 416 -26.26 38.78 14.93
CA GLY A 416 -25.77 40.12 14.64
C GLY A 416 -24.35 40.39 15.13
N GLY A 417 -23.49 39.37 15.13
CA GLY A 417 -22.07 39.52 15.46
C GLY A 417 -21.37 40.55 14.55
N THR A 418 -20.47 41.34 15.13
CA THR A 418 -19.68 42.36 14.39
C THR A 418 -18.17 42.15 14.51
N ASN A 419 -17.75 41.05 15.16
CA ASN A 419 -16.34 40.76 15.40
C ASN A 419 -15.70 40.12 14.17
N SER A 420 -14.39 40.29 14.01
CA SER A 420 -13.56 39.54 13.07
C SER A 420 -13.51 38.07 13.49
N ASP A 421 -14.38 37.28 12.87
CA ASP A 421 -14.50 35.83 13.03
C ASP A 421 -14.10 35.16 11.71
N LEU A 422 -13.77 33.86 11.77
CA LEU A 422 -13.35 33.10 10.60
C LEU A 422 -14.40 32.05 10.24
N GLY A 423 -14.54 31.78 8.94
CA GLY A 423 -15.42 30.77 8.36
C GLY A 423 -14.76 30.03 7.21
N LEU A 424 -15.21 28.80 6.96
CA LEU A 424 -14.85 28.01 5.80
C LEU A 424 -16.09 27.76 4.95
N LEU A 425 -16.07 28.29 3.74
CA LEU A 425 -17.01 27.94 2.69
C LEU A 425 -16.44 26.71 1.96
N VAL A 426 -17.15 25.59 2.06
CA VAL A 426 -16.86 24.35 1.32
C VAL A 426 -17.84 24.21 0.16
N SER A 427 -17.34 23.81 -1.00
CA SER A 427 -18.14 23.56 -2.20
C SER A 427 -17.78 22.20 -2.82
N ALA A 428 -18.77 21.56 -3.43
CA ALA A 428 -18.56 20.39 -4.28
C ALA A 428 -17.61 20.73 -5.43
N VAL A 429 -16.66 19.84 -5.71
CA VAL A 429 -15.77 19.97 -6.87
C VAL A 429 -16.55 19.62 -8.13
N ARG A 430 -16.67 20.55 -9.09
CA ARG A 430 -17.42 20.35 -10.34
C ARG A 430 -18.87 19.87 -10.08
N ASP A 431 -19.34 18.87 -10.82
CA ASP A 431 -20.67 18.28 -10.68
C ASP A 431 -20.69 16.99 -9.82
N HIS A 432 -19.69 16.84 -8.95
CA HIS A 432 -19.56 15.66 -8.10
C HIS A 432 -20.41 15.76 -6.83
N ARG A 433 -20.63 14.59 -6.23
CA ARG A 433 -21.14 14.41 -4.87
C ARG A 433 -20.20 15.06 -3.84
N SER A 434 -20.74 15.65 -2.77
CA SER A 434 -19.94 16.25 -1.68
C SER A 434 -20.19 15.54 -0.35
N GLU A 435 -19.27 14.65 0.03
CA GLU A 435 -19.34 13.87 1.28
C GLU A 435 -19.41 14.78 2.52
N ILE A 436 -18.71 15.92 2.48
CA ILE A 436 -18.74 16.87 3.59
C ILE A 436 -20.12 17.51 3.77
N VAL A 437 -20.78 17.91 2.68
CA VAL A 437 -22.13 18.52 2.74
C VAL A 437 -23.16 17.50 3.23
N GLU A 438 -23.06 16.25 2.79
CA GLU A 438 -23.94 15.17 3.28
C GLU A 438 -23.75 14.87 4.76
N SER A 439 -22.50 14.86 5.23
CA SER A 439 -22.21 14.71 6.66
C SER A 439 -22.87 15.85 7.45
N LEU A 440 -22.78 17.09 6.96
CA LEU A 440 -23.42 18.26 7.58
C LEU A 440 -24.95 18.17 7.59
N LEU A 441 -25.57 17.70 6.50
CA LEU A 441 -27.02 17.47 6.44
C LEU A 441 -27.46 16.34 7.38
N SER A 442 -26.66 15.28 7.48
CA SER A 442 -26.90 14.15 8.40
C SER A 442 -26.75 14.55 9.87
N TRP A 443 -25.74 15.37 10.18
CA TRP A 443 -25.54 15.97 11.50
C TRP A 443 -26.73 16.87 11.88
N THR A 444 -27.17 17.72 10.95
CA THR A 444 -28.34 18.60 11.12
C THR A 444 -29.60 17.79 11.47
N CYS A 445 -29.87 16.71 10.72
CA CYS A 445 -30.99 15.82 10.97
C CYS A 445 -30.93 15.17 12.37
N THR A 446 -29.74 14.82 12.83
CA THR A 446 -29.56 14.17 14.14
C THR A 446 -29.86 15.12 15.31
N LEU A 447 -29.62 16.42 15.13
CA LEU A 447 -29.80 17.43 16.18
C LEU A 447 -31.17 18.09 16.17
N PHE A 448 -31.97 17.90 15.13
CA PHE A 448 -33.28 18.51 15.05
C PHE A 448 -34.19 18.01 16.22
N PRO A 449 -34.87 18.89 16.97
CA PRO A 449 -35.63 18.50 18.17
C PRO A 449 -36.80 17.55 17.97
N ASP A 450 -37.36 17.53 16.76
CA ASP A 450 -38.61 16.87 16.42
C ASP A 450 -38.35 15.86 15.31
N LEU A 451 -38.69 14.59 15.56
CA LEU A 451 -38.35 13.49 14.68
C LEU A 451 -39.04 13.59 13.32
N ASP A 452 -40.30 14.05 13.28
CA ASP A 452 -41.08 14.12 12.05
C ASP A 452 -40.52 15.22 11.14
N LEU A 453 -40.23 16.40 11.71
CA LEU A 453 -39.56 17.47 10.96
C LEU A 453 -38.10 17.11 10.60
N ALA A 454 -37.41 16.34 11.44
CA ALA A 454 -36.06 15.86 11.13
C ALA A 454 -36.04 14.96 9.89
N GLN A 455 -37.03 14.07 9.76
CA GLN A 455 -37.17 13.17 8.61
C GLN A 455 -37.50 13.93 7.31
N ALA A 456 -38.10 15.12 7.40
CA ALA A 456 -38.37 15.98 6.26
C ALA A 456 -37.12 16.71 5.73
N ILE A 457 -35.99 16.68 6.47
CA ILE A 457 -34.72 17.24 5.99
C ILE A 457 -34.17 16.34 4.89
N ILE A 458 -33.98 16.92 3.70
CA ILE A 458 -33.46 16.21 2.53
C ILE A 458 -31.96 15.98 2.74
N ARG A 459 -31.55 14.71 2.65
CA ARG A 459 -30.16 14.25 2.83
C ARG A 459 -29.66 13.39 1.67
N ASP A 460 -30.56 12.76 0.95
CA ASP A 460 -30.21 11.90 -0.19
C ASP A 460 -29.89 12.78 -1.40
N ASN A 461 -28.68 12.63 -1.95
CA ASN A 461 -28.25 13.37 -3.13
C ASN A 461 -29.18 13.16 -4.33
N ALA A 462 -29.78 11.97 -4.44
CA ALA A 462 -30.71 11.68 -5.54
C ALA A 462 -31.91 12.66 -5.54
N ALA A 463 -32.30 13.16 -4.38
CA ALA A 463 -33.37 14.16 -4.25
C ALA A 463 -32.96 15.57 -4.71
N PHE A 464 -31.67 15.85 -4.84
CA PHE A 464 -31.13 17.10 -5.40
C PHE A 464 -30.80 17.00 -6.90
N GLY A 465 -31.02 15.84 -7.51
CA GLY A 465 -30.75 15.54 -8.92
C GLY A 465 -29.61 14.54 -9.13
N ARG A 466 -29.41 14.07 -10.38
CA ARG A 466 -28.28 13.18 -10.69
C ARG A 466 -26.95 13.93 -10.57
N ARG A 467 -25.94 13.27 -10.00
CA ARG A 467 -24.56 13.75 -9.84
C ARG A 467 -23.60 12.71 -10.41
N SER A 468 -22.44 13.17 -10.87
CA SER A 468 -21.36 12.27 -11.32
C SER A 468 -20.60 11.74 -10.11
N GLU A 469 -20.26 10.45 -10.12
CA GLU A 469 -19.31 9.90 -9.15
C GLU A 469 -17.87 10.26 -9.57
N PRO A 470 -17.00 10.62 -8.62
CA PRO A 470 -15.59 10.85 -8.93
C PRO A 470 -14.96 9.53 -9.43
N ALA A 471 -14.20 9.60 -10.53
CA ALA A 471 -13.46 8.46 -11.04
C ALA A 471 -12.46 7.95 -9.98
N VAL A 472 -12.33 6.63 -9.84
CA VAL A 472 -11.44 6.00 -8.86
C VAL A 472 -9.98 6.26 -9.25
N LEU A 473 -9.19 6.81 -8.33
CA LEU A 473 -7.79 7.20 -8.53
C LEU A 473 -6.87 6.02 -8.94
N ALA A 474 -7.27 4.79 -8.62
CA ALA A 474 -6.46 3.58 -8.75
C ALA A 474 -6.38 2.98 -10.17
N ALA A 475 -7.15 3.48 -11.15
CA ALA A 475 -7.30 2.78 -12.43
C ALA A 475 -6.02 2.79 -13.31
N ASP A 476 -5.14 3.77 -13.12
CA ASP A 476 -4.12 4.08 -14.13
C ASP A 476 -2.66 3.83 -13.69
N ILE A 477 -2.38 3.61 -12.39
CA ILE A 477 -0.99 3.40 -11.93
C ILE A 477 -0.55 1.96 -12.22
N ALA A 478 0.50 1.79 -13.03
CA ALA A 478 1.08 0.49 -13.32
C ALA A 478 1.83 -0.06 -12.11
N VAL A 479 1.32 -1.14 -11.50
CA VAL A 479 1.96 -1.84 -10.37
C VAL A 479 2.85 -2.97 -10.90
N PRO A 480 4.12 -3.09 -10.45
CA PRO A 480 5.01 -4.18 -10.87
C PRO A 480 4.45 -5.56 -10.49
N ALA A 481 4.62 -6.54 -11.37
CA ALA A 481 4.33 -7.95 -11.07
C ALA A 481 5.53 -8.63 -10.42
N PHE A 482 5.29 -9.67 -9.61
CA PHE A 482 6.37 -10.53 -9.13
C PHE A 482 6.62 -11.68 -10.11
N HIS A 483 7.89 -12.02 -10.32
CA HIS A 483 8.29 -13.20 -11.06
C HIS A 483 9.37 -13.99 -10.33
N SER A 484 9.28 -15.32 -10.37
CA SER A 484 10.16 -16.22 -9.60
C SER A 484 11.63 -16.13 -9.99
N SER A 485 11.96 -15.63 -11.19
CA SER A 485 13.35 -15.38 -11.61
C SER A 485 14.04 -14.30 -10.78
N LEU A 486 13.26 -13.40 -10.14
CA LEU A 486 13.79 -12.43 -9.21
C LEU A 486 14.48 -13.10 -8.03
N ASP A 487 13.98 -14.24 -7.56
CA ASP A 487 14.61 -15.03 -6.48
C ASP A 487 15.66 -16.04 -6.97
N ALA A 488 16.00 -16.03 -8.26
CA ALA A 488 17.11 -16.83 -8.81
C ALA A 488 18.38 -15.99 -9.05
N GLY A 489 18.26 -14.65 -9.13
CA GLY A 489 19.36 -13.75 -9.49
C GLY A 489 20.21 -13.23 -8.32
N SER A 490 21.40 -12.72 -8.62
CA SER A 490 22.19 -11.87 -7.72
C SER A 490 21.48 -10.50 -7.52
N PRO A 491 21.64 -9.82 -6.37
CA PRO A 491 21.13 -8.46 -6.16
C PRO A 491 21.55 -7.46 -7.27
N ALA A 492 22.71 -7.66 -7.90
CA ALA A 492 23.21 -6.82 -8.99
C ALA A 492 22.63 -7.16 -10.39
N SER A 493 21.64 -8.07 -10.48
CA SER A 493 21.06 -8.43 -11.78
C SER A 493 20.14 -7.34 -12.32
N ALA A 494 20.14 -7.15 -13.64
CA ALA A 494 19.25 -6.21 -14.33
C ALA A 494 17.76 -6.46 -14.02
N GLN A 495 17.36 -7.72 -13.76
CA GLN A 495 15.99 -8.05 -13.37
C GLN A 495 15.61 -7.44 -12.01
N VAL A 496 16.50 -7.50 -11.01
CA VAL A 496 16.27 -6.89 -9.69
C VAL A 496 16.26 -5.36 -9.80
N ALA A 497 17.17 -4.79 -10.60
CA ALA A 497 17.23 -3.35 -10.86
C ALA A 497 15.94 -2.82 -11.53
N ILE A 498 15.42 -3.53 -12.54
CA ILE A 498 14.13 -3.18 -13.18
C ILE A 498 12.98 -3.30 -12.19
N TRP A 499 12.90 -4.42 -11.45
CA TRP A 499 11.82 -4.63 -10.50
C TRP A 499 11.77 -3.52 -9.42
N ALA A 500 12.93 -3.17 -8.86
CA ALA A 500 13.04 -2.07 -7.89
C ALA A 500 12.74 -0.70 -8.55
N GLY A 501 13.22 -0.47 -9.77
CA GLY A 501 12.94 0.74 -10.54
C GLY A 501 11.47 0.92 -10.88
N ALA A 502 10.78 -0.17 -11.25
CA ALA A 502 9.35 -0.16 -11.53
C ALA A 502 8.54 0.17 -10.27
N TRP A 503 8.93 -0.36 -9.10
CA TRP A 503 8.33 0.04 -7.82
C TRP A 503 8.58 1.51 -7.50
N ALA A 504 9.78 2.04 -7.76
CA ALA A 504 10.10 3.44 -7.55
C ALA A 504 9.25 4.35 -8.44
N ALA A 505 9.12 4.00 -9.72
CA ALA A 505 8.28 4.75 -10.66
C ALA A 505 6.80 4.73 -10.24
N ALA A 506 6.26 3.58 -9.81
CA ALA A 506 4.89 3.48 -9.32
C ALA A 506 4.65 4.33 -8.06
N VAL A 507 5.60 4.33 -7.11
CA VAL A 507 5.51 5.16 -5.90
C VAL A 507 5.63 6.64 -6.21
N GLU A 508 6.48 7.05 -7.16
CA GLU A 508 6.57 8.46 -7.58
C GLU A 508 5.33 8.93 -8.35
N GLU A 509 4.69 8.05 -9.12
CA GLU A 509 3.41 8.35 -9.75
C GLU A 509 2.29 8.51 -8.71
N LEU A 510 2.22 7.61 -7.72
CA LEU A 510 1.32 7.77 -6.58
C LEU A 510 1.61 9.05 -5.78
N ALA A 511 2.89 9.37 -5.57
CA ALA A 511 3.29 10.57 -4.85
C ALA A 511 2.81 11.84 -5.54
N ARG A 512 2.99 11.95 -6.87
CA ARG A 512 2.47 13.07 -7.67
C ARG A 512 0.95 13.18 -7.55
N LEU A 513 0.23 12.06 -7.65
CA LEU A 513 -1.23 12.06 -7.49
C LEU A 513 -1.66 12.53 -6.10
N VAL A 514 -0.92 12.14 -5.05
CA VAL A 514 -1.17 12.56 -3.66
C VAL A 514 -0.85 14.04 -3.47
N GLU A 515 0.24 14.54 -4.06
CA GLU A 515 0.65 15.95 -4.01
C GLU A 515 -0.34 16.87 -4.76
N ASP A 516 -0.96 16.36 -5.84
CA ASP A 516 -1.97 17.05 -6.63
C ASP A 516 -3.41 16.90 -6.09
N LEU A 517 -3.61 16.21 -4.95
CA LEU A 517 -4.94 16.06 -4.37
C LEU A 517 -5.54 17.43 -4.00
N PRO A 518 -6.79 17.70 -4.39
CA PRO A 518 -7.52 18.86 -3.88
C PRO A 518 -7.66 18.82 -2.36
N ALA A 519 -8.06 19.96 -1.78
CA ALA A 519 -8.36 20.01 -0.36
C ALA A 519 -9.43 18.97 0.02
N THR A 520 -9.21 18.28 1.14
CA THR A 520 -10.17 17.31 1.67
C THR A 520 -10.79 17.85 2.95
N ALA A 521 -12.09 17.64 3.16
CA ALA A 521 -12.77 18.08 4.37
C ALA A 521 -13.57 16.96 5.04
N SER A 522 -13.60 17.00 6.36
CA SER A 522 -14.41 16.12 7.22
C SER A 522 -15.05 16.93 8.35
N THR A 523 -16.18 16.46 8.87
CA THR A 523 -16.83 17.06 10.06
C THR A 523 -16.13 16.61 11.33
N VAL A 524 -16.03 17.50 12.30
CA VAL A 524 -15.60 17.22 13.68
C VAL A 524 -16.73 17.66 14.61
N THR A 525 -17.13 16.79 15.52
CA THR A 525 -18.31 16.98 16.36
C THR A 525 -18.02 16.74 17.84
N ASP A 526 -18.62 17.55 18.71
CA ASP A 526 -18.64 17.34 20.16
C ASP A 526 -17.27 16.96 20.77
N ALA A 527 -17.15 15.73 21.31
CA ALA A 527 -15.96 15.24 22.00
C ALA A 527 -14.74 15.05 21.07
N GLU A 528 -14.94 14.89 19.75
CA GLU A 528 -13.87 14.69 18.77
C GLU A 528 -12.91 15.88 18.72
N HIS A 529 -13.36 17.08 19.09
CA HIS A 529 -12.51 18.28 19.11
C HIS A 529 -11.37 18.22 20.14
N GLN A 530 -11.61 17.55 21.28
CA GLN A 530 -10.58 17.42 22.33
C GLN A 530 -9.54 16.36 21.96
N VAL A 531 -10.01 15.27 21.35
CA VAL A 531 -9.14 14.28 20.71
C VAL A 531 -8.26 14.96 19.66
N LEU A 532 -8.84 15.83 18.84
CA LEU A 532 -8.11 16.51 17.79
C LEU A 532 -7.03 17.46 18.34
N LEU A 533 -7.32 18.23 19.39
CA LEU A 533 -6.33 19.06 20.07
C LEU A 533 -5.16 18.22 20.60
N ARG A 534 -5.47 17.07 21.22
CA ARG A 534 -4.45 16.18 21.75
C ARG A 534 -3.59 15.60 20.63
N ARG A 535 -4.22 15.11 19.56
CA ARG A 535 -3.57 14.61 18.36
C ARG A 535 -2.64 15.66 17.76
N ALA A 536 -3.13 16.88 17.54
CA ALA A 536 -2.33 17.98 17.02
C ALA A 536 -1.04 18.19 17.84
N LEU A 537 -1.15 18.23 19.18
CA LEU A 537 0.01 18.37 20.05
C LEU A 537 0.92 17.14 20.09
N ASP A 538 0.39 15.93 19.88
CA ASP A 538 1.18 14.70 19.91
C ASP A 538 1.86 14.40 18.57
N THR A 539 1.30 14.82 17.44
CA THR A 539 1.79 14.48 16.09
C THR A 539 2.45 15.62 15.33
N ALA A 540 2.24 16.89 15.71
CA ALA A 540 2.78 18.00 14.95
C ALA A 540 4.31 17.96 14.86
N GLU A 541 4.81 18.26 13.66
CA GLU A 541 6.24 18.27 13.31
C GLU A 541 6.76 19.69 13.10
N ARG A 542 5.94 20.62 12.59
CA ARG A 542 6.35 21.98 12.23
C ARG A 542 5.67 23.02 13.11
N HIS A 543 4.34 23.06 13.10
CA HIS A 543 3.58 24.12 13.74
C HIS A 543 2.27 23.61 14.36
N VAL A 544 1.90 24.18 15.50
CA VAL A 544 0.56 24.09 16.08
C VAL A 544 0.06 25.50 16.38
N LEU A 545 -1.11 25.87 15.88
CA LEU A 545 -1.79 27.12 16.23
C LEU A 545 -3.13 26.79 16.89
N VAL A 546 -3.36 27.35 18.09
CA VAL A 546 -4.66 27.29 18.77
C VAL A 546 -5.16 28.71 18.98
N ALA A 547 -6.20 29.10 18.23
CA ALA A 547 -6.90 30.35 18.42
C ALA A 547 -8.26 30.09 19.09
N ALA A 548 -8.49 30.74 20.23
CA ALA A 548 -9.72 30.57 21.00
C ALA A 548 -10.22 31.89 21.60
N PRO A 549 -11.54 32.09 21.73
CA PRO A 549 -12.09 33.30 22.32
C PRO A 549 -11.84 33.39 23.82
N ARG A 550 -11.53 32.27 24.50
CA ARG A 550 -11.32 32.23 25.95
C ARG A 550 -10.30 31.16 26.35
N LEU A 551 -9.53 31.44 27.39
CA LEU A 551 -8.63 30.47 28.01
C LEU A 551 -9.12 30.09 29.42
N SER A 552 -9.25 28.79 29.71
CA SER A 552 -9.63 28.25 31.03
C SER A 552 -8.58 27.30 31.59
N GLY A 553 -8.39 27.36 32.91
CA GLY A 553 -7.49 26.44 33.62
C GLY A 553 -8.05 25.01 33.78
N ARG A 554 -9.32 24.78 33.44
CA ARG A 554 -9.92 23.43 33.42
C ARG A 554 -9.51 22.60 32.21
N VAL A 555 -9.24 23.28 31.08
CA VAL A 555 -8.83 22.62 29.83
C VAL A 555 -7.33 22.65 29.71
N VAL A 556 -6.70 23.81 29.97
CA VAL A 556 -5.24 23.93 30.01
C VAL A 556 -4.72 23.46 31.36
N ASP A 557 -4.79 22.15 31.57
CA ASP A 557 -4.35 21.46 32.77
C ASP A 557 -2.89 20.92 32.64
N ALA A 558 -2.44 20.15 33.63
CA ALA A 558 -1.11 19.54 33.60
C ALA A 558 -0.89 18.60 32.41
N THR A 559 -1.94 17.94 31.93
CA THR A 559 -1.89 16.99 30.82
C THR A 559 -1.63 17.72 29.51
N ILE A 560 -2.36 18.81 29.25
CA ILE A 560 -2.17 19.64 28.06
C ILE A 560 -0.81 20.37 28.10
N LEU A 561 -0.42 20.90 29.27
CA LEU A 561 0.90 21.52 29.43
C LEU A 561 2.05 20.54 29.16
N THR A 562 1.88 19.26 29.53
CA THR A 562 2.84 18.20 29.21
C THR A 562 2.89 17.93 27.71
N ALA A 563 1.74 17.82 27.05
CA ALA A 563 1.67 17.66 25.59
C ALA A 563 2.34 18.81 24.83
N ILE A 564 2.07 20.07 25.22
CA ILE A 564 2.75 21.24 24.66
C ILE A 564 4.27 21.13 24.85
N THR A 565 4.71 20.71 26.04
CA THR A 565 6.14 20.56 26.32
C THR A 565 6.79 19.50 25.43
N THR A 566 6.14 18.35 25.25
CA THR A 566 6.60 17.29 24.36
C THR A 566 6.60 17.72 22.89
N CYS A 567 5.59 18.47 22.45
CA CYS A 567 5.51 19.06 21.11
C CYS A 567 6.73 19.96 20.82
N LEU A 568 7.03 20.89 21.72
CA LEU A 568 8.20 21.77 21.62
C LEU A 568 9.52 20.98 21.66
N GLN A 569 9.58 19.88 22.41
CA GLN A 569 10.76 19.01 22.45
C GLN A 569 11.05 18.30 21.12
N ARG A 570 10.02 18.07 20.30
CA ARG A 570 10.18 17.53 18.95
C ARG A 570 10.64 18.58 17.93
N GLY A 571 10.69 19.86 18.31
CA GLY A 571 11.09 20.96 17.42
C GLY A 571 9.93 21.73 16.78
N ALA A 572 8.67 21.31 17.02
CA ALA A 572 7.50 22.00 16.49
C ALA A 572 7.20 23.29 17.27
N ASP A 573 6.89 24.37 16.57
CA ASP A 573 6.47 25.64 17.17
C ASP A 573 4.99 25.58 17.58
N VAL A 574 4.65 26.17 18.72
CA VAL A 574 3.27 26.24 19.22
C VAL A 574 2.89 27.70 19.40
N THR A 575 1.79 28.13 18.79
CA THR A 575 1.21 29.47 18.98
C THR A 575 -0.17 29.35 19.61
N ILE A 576 -0.39 30.08 20.70
CA ILE A 576 -1.67 30.15 21.38
C ILE A 576 -2.17 31.60 21.33
N VAL A 577 -3.30 31.82 20.65
CA VAL A 577 -3.98 33.12 20.57
C VAL A 577 -5.27 33.03 21.38
N TYR A 578 -5.41 33.87 22.42
CA TYR A 578 -6.61 33.88 23.26
C TYR A 578 -7.20 35.28 23.45
N GLY A 579 -8.53 35.33 23.52
CA GLY A 579 -9.29 36.55 23.83
C GLY A 579 -9.43 36.80 25.32
N ASP A 580 -10.48 36.25 25.93
CA ASP A 580 -10.79 36.46 27.34
C ASP A 580 -10.11 35.43 28.26
N LEU A 581 -9.99 35.76 29.55
CA LEU A 581 -9.54 34.84 30.59
C LEU A 581 -10.73 34.36 31.43
N ALA A 582 -10.88 33.06 31.62
CA ALA A 582 -11.83 32.52 32.59
C ALA A 582 -11.33 32.72 34.04
N ASP A 583 -12.22 32.68 35.03
CA ASP A 583 -11.87 32.93 36.43
C ASP A 583 -10.79 31.99 36.99
N ASP A 584 -10.72 30.75 36.46
CA ASP A 584 -9.78 29.70 36.85
C ASP A 584 -8.47 29.67 36.02
N SER A 585 -8.28 30.62 35.10
CA SER A 585 -7.20 30.58 34.11
C SER A 585 -5.83 31.08 34.60
N ARG A 586 -5.76 31.73 35.78
CA ARG A 586 -4.53 32.38 36.27
C ARG A 586 -3.33 31.44 36.33
N SER A 587 -3.53 30.24 36.88
CA SER A 587 -2.46 29.24 37.02
C SER A 587 -2.00 28.72 35.65
N ALA A 588 -2.94 28.42 34.75
CA ALA A 588 -2.65 27.96 33.40
C ALA A 588 -1.90 29.00 32.57
N ARG A 589 -2.35 30.27 32.60
CA ARG A 589 -1.66 31.38 31.94
C ARG A 589 -0.23 31.54 32.46
N THR A 590 -0.04 31.44 33.78
CA THR A 590 1.29 31.54 34.39
C THR A 590 2.20 30.39 33.95
N ALA A 591 1.66 29.18 33.81
CA ALA A 591 2.42 28.02 33.32
C ALA A 591 2.83 28.19 31.84
N LEU A 592 1.91 28.64 30.98
CA LEU A 592 2.21 28.92 29.57
C LEU A 592 3.26 30.03 29.42
N MET A 593 3.17 31.12 30.19
CA MET A 593 4.18 32.20 30.21
C MET A 593 5.57 31.73 30.68
N LYS A 594 5.66 30.66 31.48
CA LYS A 594 6.95 30.06 31.84
C LYS A 594 7.51 29.23 30.68
N LEU A 595 6.65 28.53 29.95
CA LEU A 595 7.02 27.72 28.79
C LEU A 595 7.44 28.57 27.58
N SER A 596 6.91 29.80 27.45
CA SER A 596 7.22 30.73 26.35
C SER A 596 8.57 31.47 26.49
N ARG A 597 9.38 31.13 27.51
CA ARG A 597 10.73 31.70 27.67
C ARG A 597 11.69 31.13 26.62
N PRO A 598 12.74 31.88 26.21
CA PRO A 598 13.72 31.40 25.24
C PRO A 598 14.31 30.03 25.64
N ARG A 599 14.35 29.09 24.69
CA ARG A 599 14.87 27.72 24.87
C ARG A 599 16.18 27.52 24.09
N GLU A 600 16.86 26.41 24.37
CA GLU A 600 18.08 26.01 23.66
C GLU A 600 17.85 25.87 22.15
N PRO A 601 18.88 26.11 21.31
CA PRO A 601 18.80 25.89 19.87
C PRO A 601 18.41 24.43 19.55
N GLY A 602 17.44 24.22 18.67
CA GLY A 602 16.94 22.89 18.26
C GLY A 602 15.62 22.47 18.90
N LEU A 603 15.10 23.22 19.87
CA LEU A 603 13.74 23.04 20.42
C LEU A 603 12.77 24.03 19.77
N GLY A 604 11.50 23.63 19.66
CA GLY A 604 10.42 24.49 19.19
C GLY A 604 10.09 25.61 20.18
N ARG A 605 9.42 26.65 19.70
CA ARG A 605 9.07 27.87 20.43
C ARG A 605 7.59 27.90 20.78
N LEU A 606 7.27 28.37 21.99
CA LEU A 606 5.90 28.69 22.37
C LEU A 606 5.67 30.19 22.30
N GLU A 607 4.75 30.62 21.45
CA GLU A 607 4.26 31.99 21.39
C GLU A 607 2.87 32.09 22.02
N LEU A 608 2.68 33.06 22.91
CA LEU A 608 1.43 33.27 23.62
C LEU A 608 0.93 34.69 23.36
N MET A 609 -0.14 34.81 22.58
CA MET A 609 -0.72 36.07 22.12
C MET A 609 -2.06 36.31 22.81
N HIS A 610 -2.23 37.51 23.35
CA HIS A 610 -3.49 37.96 23.94
C HIS A 610 -4.11 39.02 23.04
N ASP A 611 -5.21 38.67 22.38
CA ASP A 611 -5.97 39.57 21.52
C ASP A 611 -7.44 39.57 21.94
N HIS A 612 -7.86 40.66 22.60
CA HIS A 612 -9.20 40.87 23.11
C HIS A 612 -10.29 40.87 22.02
N ASN A 613 -9.91 41.06 20.75
CA ASN A 613 -10.82 40.99 19.62
C ASN A 613 -10.87 39.59 18.98
N ASN A 614 -9.97 38.68 19.38
CA ASN A 614 -9.96 37.32 18.87
C ASN A 614 -11.22 36.57 19.32
N ARG A 615 -12.07 36.23 18.36
CA ARG A 615 -13.21 35.32 18.54
C ARG A 615 -13.08 34.03 17.73
N ALA A 616 -11.96 33.87 17.03
CA ALA A 616 -11.68 32.70 16.22
C ALA A 616 -11.61 31.44 17.08
N ARG A 617 -12.01 30.33 16.46
CA ARG A 617 -12.05 28.99 17.04
C ARG A 617 -11.37 28.06 16.05
N VAL A 618 -10.04 28.12 16.08
CA VAL A 618 -9.18 27.46 15.11
C VAL A 618 -8.17 26.60 15.84
N LEU A 619 -8.03 25.38 15.36
CA LEU A 619 -6.91 24.51 15.67
C LEU A 619 -6.23 24.18 14.35
N LEU A 620 -4.97 24.53 14.20
CA LEU A 620 -4.16 24.21 13.03
C LEU A 620 -2.94 23.42 13.49
N TRP A 621 -2.58 22.38 12.74
CA TRP A 621 -1.31 21.70 12.91
C TRP A 621 -0.78 21.27 11.54
N ASP A 622 0.47 21.64 11.26
CA ASP A 622 1.13 21.39 9.98
C ASP A 622 0.28 21.83 8.76
N ASP A 623 -0.30 20.89 8.01
CA ASP A 623 -1.12 21.14 6.81
C ASP A 623 -2.63 20.99 7.07
N GLU A 624 -3.02 20.81 8.33
CA GLU A 624 -4.39 20.54 8.74
C GLU A 624 -4.97 21.71 9.53
N VAL A 625 -6.25 21.98 9.29
CA VAL A 625 -7.00 23.08 9.88
C VAL A 625 -8.35 22.57 10.35
N ALA A 626 -8.67 22.77 11.63
CA ALA A 626 -10.01 22.62 12.18
C ALA A 626 -10.58 24.00 12.54
N LEU A 627 -11.73 24.34 11.96
CA LEU A 627 -12.42 25.61 12.18
C LEU A 627 -13.92 25.39 12.39
N GLY A 628 -14.48 26.03 13.41
CA GLY A 628 -15.93 25.99 13.64
C GLY A 628 -16.38 26.67 14.93
N SER A 629 -17.24 26.00 15.69
CA SER A 629 -17.86 26.55 16.89
C SER A 629 -17.22 26.14 18.21
N PHE A 630 -16.28 25.19 18.19
CA PHE A 630 -15.69 24.63 19.39
C PHE A 630 -14.54 25.49 19.96
N ASP A 631 -14.57 25.73 21.26
CA ASP A 631 -13.49 26.46 21.96
C ASP A 631 -12.49 25.46 22.58
N HIS A 632 -11.37 25.28 21.88
CA HIS A 632 -10.31 24.34 22.27
C HIS A 632 -9.62 24.66 23.61
N LEU A 633 -9.72 25.89 24.12
CA LEU A 633 -9.03 26.30 25.36
C LEU A 633 -9.98 26.56 26.53
N SER A 634 -11.29 26.51 26.34
CA SER A 634 -12.27 26.71 27.41
C SER A 634 -13.33 25.63 27.56
N HIS A 635 -13.53 24.76 26.56
CA HIS A 635 -14.56 23.72 26.60
C HIS A 635 -13.97 22.30 26.66
N SER A 636 -14.24 21.54 27.73
CA SER A 636 -13.72 20.17 27.93
C SER A 636 -14.45 19.07 27.13
N GLY A 637 -15.41 19.43 26.26
CA GLY A 637 -16.24 18.48 25.49
C GLY A 637 -17.24 17.66 26.33
N HIS A 638 -17.09 17.63 27.65
CA HIS A 638 -17.95 16.89 28.58
C HIS A 638 -18.38 17.79 29.75
N ARG A 639 -19.70 17.93 29.98
CA ARG A 639 -20.19 18.38 31.29
C ARG A 639 -20.20 17.19 32.24
N SER A 640 -19.32 17.19 33.24
CA SER A 640 -19.42 16.29 34.39
C SER A 640 -20.63 16.68 35.25
N GLY A 641 -21.76 16.00 35.06
CA GLY A 641 -22.93 16.14 35.94
C GLY A 641 -24.07 15.23 35.52
N ARG A 642 -24.79 14.68 36.51
CA ARG A 642 -26.00 13.82 36.42
C ARG A 642 -27.21 14.49 35.72
N SER A 643 -27.00 15.18 34.60
CA SER A 643 -28.06 15.88 33.89
C SER A 643 -28.68 14.96 32.85
N ARG A 644 -30.00 14.74 32.94
CA ARG A 644 -30.82 14.02 31.93
C ARG A 644 -30.98 14.79 30.61
N HIS A 645 -30.07 15.70 30.28
CA HIS A 645 -30.20 16.64 29.15
C HIS A 645 -29.05 16.44 28.16
N ARG A 646 -29.38 16.53 26.87
CA ARG A 646 -28.47 16.38 25.72
C ARG A 646 -27.30 17.37 25.84
N ASN A 647 -26.08 16.97 25.49
CA ASN A 647 -24.96 17.89 25.36
C ASN A 647 -25.22 18.86 24.19
N ARG A 648 -24.57 20.03 24.22
CA ARG A 648 -24.70 21.00 23.14
C ARG A 648 -23.99 20.46 21.89
N GLY A 649 -24.67 20.48 20.75
CA GLY A 649 -24.06 20.14 19.47
C GLY A 649 -23.04 21.19 19.05
N GLU A 650 -21.77 20.79 19.00
CA GLU A 650 -20.65 21.58 18.49
C GLU A 650 -20.18 20.99 17.15
N LEU A 651 -19.75 21.86 16.25
CA LEU A 651 -19.36 21.47 14.89
C LEU A 651 -18.15 22.28 14.40
N SER A 652 -17.19 21.59 13.82
CA SER A 652 -16.11 22.18 13.03
C SER A 652 -15.87 21.40 11.75
N LEU A 653 -15.22 22.05 10.78
CA LEU A 653 -14.67 21.41 9.60
C LEU A 653 -13.19 21.18 9.82
N ARG A 654 -12.73 19.95 9.65
CA ARG A 654 -11.32 19.60 9.53
C ARG A 654 -10.97 19.51 8.05
N VAL A 655 -10.05 20.36 7.62
CA VAL A 655 -9.57 20.49 6.25
C VAL A 655 -8.08 20.20 6.19
N THR A 656 -7.66 19.36 5.25
CA THR A 656 -6.25 19.17 4.91
C THR A 656 -5.96 19.97 3.65
N ASN A 657 -5.21 21.07 3.80
CA ASN A 657 -4.81 21.95 2.69
C ASN A 657 -3.62 22.82 3.14
N PRO A 658 -2.40 22.56 2.62
CA PRO A 658 -1.20 23.32 2.96
C PRO A 658 -1.32 24.82 2.69
N SER A 659 -1.96 25.23 1.59
CA SER A 659 -2.14 26.64 1.24
C SER A 659 -3.09 27.36 2.19
N LEU A 660 -4.16 26.68 2.63
CA LEU A 660 -5.07 27.22 3.64
C LEU A 660 -4.35 27.36 4.99
N ALA A 661 -3.57 26.36 5.40
CA ALA A 661 -2.79 26.41 6.64
C ALA A 661 -1.79 27.58 6.63
N ALA A 662 -1.05 27.76 5.54
CA ALA A 662 -0.13 28.89 5.37
C ALA A 662 -0.84 30.26 5.41
N THR A 663 -2.02 30.35 4.78
CA THR A 663 -2.85 31.56 4.81
C THR A 663 -3.31 31.88 6.23
N MET A 664 -3.75 30.87 6.99
CA MET A 664 -4.16 31.04 8.38
C MET A 664 -3.02 31.45 9.30
N LEU A 665 -1.85 30.81 9.21
CA LEU A 665 -0.67 31.22 9.98
C LEU A 665 -0.31 32.69 9.72
N THR A 666 -0.37 33.11 8.45
CA THR A 666 -0.15 34.52 8.05
C THR A 666 -1.21 35.44 8.64
N THR A 667 -2.48 35.02 8.65
CA THR A 667 -3.61 35.78 9.20
C THR A 667 -3.43 36.09 10.69
N PHE A 668 -2.86 35.16 11.45
CA PHE A 668 -2.56 35.35 12.87
C PHE A 668 -1.18 35.96 13.16
N GLY A 669 -0.43 36.35 12.12
CA GLY A 669 0.88 36.98 12.26
C GLY A 669 2.00 36.03 12.72
N VAL A 670 1.84 34.73 12.50
CA VAL A 670 2.83 33.70 12.85
C VAL A 670 3.85 33.56 11.71
N PHE A 671 5.15 33.46 12.05
CA PHE A 671 6.28 33.42 11.11
C PHE A 671 6.05 32.46 9.91
N PRO A 672 6.55 32.80 8.70
CA PRO A 672 6.34 31.98 7.52
C PRO A 672 7.06 30.63 7.64
N PRO A 673 6.53 29.58 6.97
CA PRO A 673 7.16 28.26 6.96
C PRO A 673 8.60 28.37 6.48
N VAL A 674 9.52 27.66 7.14
CA VAL A 674 10.84 27.40 6.58
C VAL A 674 10.61 26.71 5.25
N ALA A 675 10.88 27.41 4.14
CA ALA A 675 10.78 26.88 2.80
C ALA A 675 11.75 25.70 2.66
N GLY A 676 11.26 24.50 2.94
CA GLY A 676 11.98 23.25 2.78
C GLY A 676 12.13 22.97 1.29
N MET A 677 13.36 23.16 0.82
CA MET A 677 13.98 22.59 -0.39
C MET A 677 13.07 21.64 -1.20
N ALA A 678 12.28 22.21 -2.12
CA ALA A 678 11.91 21.49 -3.34
C ALA A 678 13.18 21.38 -4.19
N THR A 679 13.96 20.33 -3.94
CA THR A 679 15.03 19.94 -4.85
C THR A 679 14.36 19.40 -6.10
N ALA A 680 14.34 20.20 -7.15
CA ALA A 680 14.06 19.75 -8.50
C ALA A 680 15.14 18.73 -8.88
N ILE A 681 14.88 17.45 -8.59
CA ILE A 681 15.64 16.35 -9.14
C ILE A 681 15.22 16.26 -10.60
N ASN A 682 15.98 16.96 -11.44
CA ASN A 682 15.91 16.80 -12.88
C ASN A 682 16.54 15.44 -13.21
N ARG A 683 15.76 14.37 -13.09
CA ARG A 683 16.09 13.05 -13.63
C ARG A 683 15.06 12.77 -14.70
N SER A 684 15.55 12.59 -15.93
CA SER A 684 14.83 11.96 -17.03
C SER A 684 14.19 10.66 -16.51
N SER A 685 12.92 10.69 -16.11
CA SER A 685 12.25 9.54 -15.51
C SER A 685 11.61 8.71 -16.61
N VAL A 686 12.10 7.49 -16.82
CA VAL A 686 11.38 6.46 -17.59
C VAL A 686 10.02 6.25 -16.93
N ALA A 687 8.94 6.20 -17.72
CA ALA A 687 7.59 6.05 -17.18
C ALA A 687 7.41 4.69 -16.50
N SER A 688 6.60 4.62 -15.44
CA SER A 688 6.35 3.38 -14.69
C SER A 688 5.89 2.24 -15.61
N GLY A 689 4.97 2.54 -16.54
CA GLY A 689 4.49 1.59 -17.53
C GLY A 689 5.60 0.98 -18.41
N ASP A 690 6.59 1.78 -18.82
CA ASP A 690 7.69 1.32 -19.67
C ASP A 690 8.66 0.39 -18.92
N LEU A 691 8.91 0.66 -17.62
CA LEU A 691 9.69 -0.22 -16.75
C LEU A 691 8.97 -1.55 -16.49
N VAL A 692 7.65 -1.55 -16.32
CA VAL A 692 6.84 -2.77 -16.19
C VAL A 692 6.88 -3.59 -17.49
N LEU A 693 6.80 -2.94 -18.66
CA LEU A 693 6.94 -3.61 -19.95
C LEU A 693 8.35 -4.18 -20.16
N ALA A 694 9.40 -3.46 -19.75
CA ALA A 694 10.77 -3.93 -19.79
C ALA A 694 11.01 -5.13 -18.86
N GLN A 695 10.37 -5.15 -17.68
CA GLN A 695 10.38 -6.31 -16.79
C GLN A 695 9.78 -7.53 -17.48
N ALA A 696 8.59 -7.38 -18.06
CA ALA A 696 7.91 -8.46 -18.79
C ALA A 696 8.76 -8.94 -19.99
N ALA A 697 9.48 -8.04 -20.66
CA ALA A 697 10.39 -8.40 -21.74
C ALA A 697 11.58 -9.25 -21.23
N LEU A 698 12.21 -8.87 -20.12
CA LEU A 698 13.28 -9.69 -19.51
C LEU A 698 12.77 -11.07 -19.06
N GLU A 699 11.55 -11.16 -18.54
CA GLU A 699 10.96 -12.44 -18.15
C GLU A 699 10.79 -13.38 -19.35
N VAL A 700 10.35 -12.85 -20.49
CA VAL A 700 10.25 -13.61 -21.74
C VAL A 700 11.64 -14.01 -22.24
N LEU A 701 12.64 -13.12 -22.15
CA LEU A 701 14.03 -13.39 -22.57
C LEU A 701 14.76 -14.42 -21.69
N ALA A 702 14.34 -14.55 -20.43
CA ALA A 702 14.92 -15.48 -19.44
C ALA A 702 14.47 -16.94 -19.63
N LYS A 703 13.51 -17.22 -20.52
CA LYS A 703 13.02 -18.59 -20.81
C LYS A 703 13.69 -19.15 -22.08
N PRO A 704 14.81 -19.89 -21.97
CA PRO A 704 15.47 -20.45 -23.13
C PRO A 704 14.60 -21.53 -23.82
N GLY A 705 14.45 -21.44 -25.14
CA GLY A 705 13.94 -22.54 -25.99
C GLY A 705 12.57 -22.37 -26.64
N GLU A 706 11.80 -21.32 -26.32
CA GLU A 706 10.51 -21.10 -26.99
C GLU A 706 10.70 -20.38 -28.34
N ARG A 707 10.46 -21.08 -29.46
CA ARG A 707 10.44 -20.49 -30.82
C ARG A 707 9.39 -19.37 -31.01
N LEU A 708 8.42 -19.24 -30.09
CA LEU A 708 7.31 -18.25 -30.12
C LEU A 708 7.63 -16.94 -29.37
N VAL A 709 8.85 -16.74 -28.90
CA VAL A 709 9.28 -15.57 -28.10
C VAL A 709 9.20 -14.25 -28.87
N GLY A 710 9.44 -14.26 -30.18
CA GLY A 710 9.53 -13.04 -31.00
C GLY A 710 8.24 -12.21 -31.03
N GLY A 711 7.10 -12.83 -31.30
CA GLY A 711 5.82 -12.11 -31.38
C GLY A 711 5.38 -11.49 -30.04
N ARG A 712 5.69 -12.14 -28.92
CA ARG A 712 5.40 -11.60 -27.58
C ARG A 712 6.28 -10.39 -27.24
N LEU A 713 7.57 -10.47 -27.52
CA LEU A 713 8.50 -9.36 -27.29
C LEU A 713 8.14 -8.14 -28.15
N ALA A 714 7.80 -8.35 -29.42
CA ALA A 714 7.33 -7.28 -30.30
C ALA A 714 6.03 -6.63 -29.78
N ALA A 715 5.08 -7.43 -29.30
CA ALA A 715 3.83 -6.93 -28.71
C ALA A 715 4.06 -6.13 -27.42
N LEU A 716 5.04 -6.51 -26.59
CA LEU A 716 5.43 -5.76 -25.40
C LEU A 716 6.08 -4.42 -25.77
N ALA A 717 7.01 -4.42 -26.73
CA ALA A 717 7.66 -3.20 -27.22
C ALA A 717 6.65 -2.21 -27.82
N ALA A 718 5.66 -2.69 -28.57
CA ALA A 718 4.63 -1.85 -29.20
C ALA A 718 3.67 -1.17 -28.21
N ARG A 719 3.65 -1.59 -26.93
CA ARG A 719 2.83 -0.97 -25.87
C ARG A 719 3.55 0.16 -25.14
N GLY A 720 4.83 0.38 -25.42
CA GLY A 720 5.62 1.45 -24.81
C GLY A 720 5.10 2.84 -25.17
N THR A 721 5.39 3.83 -24.33
CA THR A 721 4.99 5.23 -24.55
C THR A 721 5.59 5.84 -25.83
N THR A 722 6.78 5.37 -26.21
CA THR A 722 7.46 5.67 -27.47
C THR A 722 7.83 4.38 -28.20
N ALA A 723 8.20 4.51 -29.47
CA ALA A 723 8.61 3.36 -30.28
C ALA A 723 9.80 2.57 -29.68
N THR A 724 10.66 3.20 -28.87
CA THR A 724 11.84 2.59 -28.23
C THR A 724 11.75 2.54 -26.71
N ALA A 725 10.63 2.93 -26.09
CA ALA A 725 10.56 3.12 -24.64
C ALA A 725 10.98 1.88 -23.82
N VAL A 726 10.61 0.69 -24.28
CA VAL A 726 11.02 -0.58 -23.63
C VAL A 726 12.52 -0.83 -23.75
N LEU A 727 13.12 -0.49 -24.89
CA LEU A 727 14.57 -0.59 -25.10
C LEU A 727 15.33 0.44 -24.25
N ASP A 728 14.85 1.68 -24.20
CA ASP A 728 15.41 2.76 -23.38
C ASP A 728 15.35 2.39 -21.89
N ALA A 729 14.25 1.78 -21.45
CA ALA A 729 14.08 1.25 -20.09
C ALA A 729 15.08 0.12 -19.78
N LEU A 730 15.30 -0.82 -20.72
CA LEU A 730 16.31 -1.88 -20.57
C LEU A 730 17.74 -1.34 -20.56
N GLU A 731 18.03 -0.27 -21.28
CA GLU A 731 19.34 0.37 -21.24
C GLU A 731 19.57 1.09 -19.90
N HIS A 732 18.57 1.84 -19.43
CA HIS A 732 18.63 2.58 -18.17
C HIS A 732 18.98 1.70 -16.96
N VAL A 733 18.53 0.46 -16.98
CA VAL A 733 18.71 -0.54 -15.90
C VAL A 733 19.88 -1.51 -16.13
N GLY A 734 20.65 -1.30 -17.21
CA GLY A 734 21.85 -2.09 -17.49
C GLY A 734 21.57 -3.53 -17.96
N ALA A 735 20.50 -3.76 -18.73
CA ALA A 735 20.25 -5.07 -19.34
C ALA A 735 21.41 -5.48 -20.26
N SER A 736 21.67 -6.79 -20.35
CA SER A 736 22.80 -7.29 -21.16
C SER A 736 22.63 -6.95 -22.64
N ALA A 737 23.74 -6.72 -23.34
CA ALA A 737 23.71 -6.44 -24.79
C ALA A 737 22.98 -7.55 -25.58
N GLY A 738 23.10 -8.81 -25.14
CA GLY A 738 22.40 -9.94 -25.76
C GLY A 738 20.89 -9.96 -25.51
N ASP A 739 20.40 -9.39 -24.41
CA ASP A 739 18.96 -9.21 -24.16
C ASP A 739 18.39 -8.08 -25.02
N GLN A 740 19.13 -6.97 -25.12
CA GLN A 740 18.78 -5.85 -25.99
C GLN A 740 18.75 -6.28 -27.47
N GLU A 741 19.72 -7.08 -27.92
CA GLU A 741 19.80 -7.61 -29.28
C GLU A 741 18.61 -8.51 -29.61
N ARG A 742 18.26 -9.43 -28.69
CA ARG A 742 17.11 -10.32 -28.85
C ARG A 742 15.78 -9.56 -28.91
N LEU A 743 15.63 -8.49 -28.12
CA LEU A 743 14.46 -7.61 -28.20
C LEU A 743 14.40 -6.92 -29.57
N CYS A 744 15.50 -6.29 -30.01
CA CYS A 744 15.54 -5.61 -31.29
C CYS A 744 15.22 -6.57 -32.45
N ALA A 745 15.85 -7.75 -32.46
CA ALA A 745 15.60 -8.78 -33.46
C ALA A 745 14.14 -9.25 -33.46
N ALA A 746 13.51 -9.39 -32.28
CA ALA A 746 12.11 -9.78 -32.18
C ALA A 746 11.16 -8.73 -32.77
N VAL A 747 11.37 -7.45 -32.47
CA VAL A 747 10.59 -6.34 -33.05
C VAL A 747 10.76 -6.30 -34.57
N LEU A 748 12.00 -6.45 -35.05
CA LEU A 748 12.34 -6.42 -36.47
C LEU A 748 11.75 -7.59 -37.26
N LEU A 749 11.69 -8.78 -36.68
CA LEU A 749 11.09 -9.95 -37.31
C LEU A 749 9.55 -9.91 -37.34
N ALA A 750 8.92 -9.11 -36.49
CA ALA A 750 7.48 -9.03 -36.36
C ALA A 750 6.82 -7.97 -37.26
N GLY A 751 7.57 -6.96 -37.70
CA GLY A 751 7.04 -5.82 -38.46
C GLY A 751 7.67 -5.67 -39.84
N THR A 752 6.87 -5.20 -40.81
CA THR A 752 7.36 -4.82 -42.14
C THR A 752 7.76 -3.34 -42.26
N ASP A 753 7.36 -2.51 -41.29
CA ASP A 753 7.61 -1.06 -41.26
C ASP A 753 8.12 -0.66 -39.86
N VAL A 754 9.38 -1.00 -39.59
CA VAL A 754 9.99 -0.83 -38.26
C VAL A 754 10.81 0.45 -38.22
N PRO A 755 10.62 1.31 -37.19
CA PRO A 755 11.35 2.58 -37.08
C PRO A 755 12.88 2.41 -37.10
N VAL A 756 13.55 3.36 -37.76
CA VAL A 756 15.02 3.46 -37.88
C VAL A 756 15.79 3.22 -36.57
N PRO A 757 15.35 3.72 -35.39
CA PRO A 757 16.07 3.50 -34.13
C PRO A 757 16.29 2.03 -33.75
N TRP A 758 15.36 1.12 -34.11
CA TRP A 758 15.52 -0.31 -33.81
C TRP A 758 16.61 -0.97 -34.65
N TRP A 759 16.67 -0.62 -35.94
CA TRP A 759 17.74 -1.06 -36.83
C TRP A 759 19.08 -0.49 -36.41
N GLN A 760 19.10 0.80 -36.06
CA GLN A 760 20.28 1.50 -35.57
C GLN A 760 20.84 0.82 -34.32
N ARG A 761 19.99 0.52 -33.33
CA ARG A 761 20.43 -0.12 -32.10
C ARG A 761 20.88 -1.57 -32.30
N LEU A 762 20.17 -2.36 -33.11
CA LEU A 762 20.61 -3.72 -33.40
C LEU A 762 22.00 -3.71 -34.05
N LEU A 763 22.22 -2.79 -35.00
CA LEU A 763 23.49 -2.63 -35.67
C LEU A 763 24.59 -2.24 -34.68
N GLU A 764 24.34 -1.29 -33.77
CA GLU A 764 25.27 -0.93 -32.68
C GLU A 764 25.68 -2.12 -31.82
N LEU A 765 24.72 -2.91 -31.36
CA LEU A 765 24.96 -4.04 -30.44
C LEU A 765 25.82 -5.13 -31.11
N VAL A 766 25.50 -5.46 -32.36
CA VAL A 766 26.25 -6.45 -33.15
C VAL A 766 27.64 -5.92 -33.50
N TRP A 767 27.75 -4.63 -33.81
CA TRP A 767 29.01 -3.96 -34.11
C TRP A 767 29.96 -3.92 -32.91
N MET A 768 29.44 -3.60 -31.71
CA MET A 768 30.22 -3.62 -30.46
C MET A 768 30.73 -5.02 -30.08
N ARG A 769 30.11 -6.10 -30.60
CA ARG A 769 30.58 -7.48 -30.43
C ARG A 769 31.55 -7.93 -31.52
N HIS A 770 31.93 -7.05 -32.45
CA HIS A 770 32.79 -7.35 -33.60
C HIS A 770 32.22 -8.38 -34.58
N ASP A 771 30.90 -8.59 -34.59
CA ASP A 771 30.24 -9.52 -35.53
C ASP A 771 29.89 -8.79 -36.84
N PHE A 772 30.93 -8.45 -37.59
CA PHE A 772 30.80 -7.64 -38.81
C PHE A 772 30.01 -8.34 -39.92
N LEU A 773 29.96 -9.68 -39.91
CA LEU A 773 29.14 -10.45 -40.84
C LEU A 773 27.65 -10.30 -40.55
N ALA A 774 27.24 -10.35 -39.27
CA ALA A 774 25.86 -10.07 -38.88
C ALA A 774 25.49 -8.60 -39.14
N ALA A 775 26.40 -7.65 -38.90
CA ALA A 775 26.20 -6.25 -39.27
C ALA A 775 25.97 -6.07 -40.78
N LEU A 776 26.71 -6.80 -41.62
CA LEU A 776 26.55 -6.80 -43.06
C LEU A 776 25.19 -7.38 -43.48
N ALA A 777 24.75 -8.46 -42.83
CA ALA A 777 23.43 -9.03 -43.08
C ALA A 777 22.31 -8.03 -42.72
N ILE A 778 22.44 -7.31 -41.61
CA ILE A 778 21.49 -6.26 -41.20
C ILE A 778 21.45 -5.13 -42.24
N ARG A 779 22.60 -4.58 -42.64
CA ARG A 779 22.68 -3.52 -43.66
C ARG A 779 22.31 -3.98 -45.08
N ALA A 780 22.26 -5.28 -45.36
CA ALA A 780 21.74 -5.78 -46.62
C ALA A 780 20.21 -5.69 -46.70
N VAL A 781 19.52 -5.67 -45.55
CA VAL A 781 18.06 -5.60 -45.44
C VAL A 781 17.57 -4.16 -45.27
N VAL A 782 18.37 -3.28 -44.67
CA VAL A 782 18.01 -1.88 -44.42
C VAL A 782 18.59 -0.96 -45.49
N ASP A 783 17.73 -0.38 -46.31
CA ASP A 783 18.12 0.57 -47.38
C ASP A 783 18.08 2.04 -46.94
N ASP A 784 17.89 2.30 -45.64
CA ASP A 784 17.84 3.65 -45.08
C ASP A 784 19.26 4.19 -44.82
N ASP A 785 19.57 5.35 -45.41
CA ASP A 785 20.81 6.11 -45.22
C ASP A 785 20.88 6.86 -43.88
N GLY A 786 19.82 6.85 -43.08
CA GLY A 786 19.81 7.30 -41.69
C GLY A 786 20.45 6.29 -40.73
N VAL A 787 20.55 5.01 -41.11
CA VAL A 787 21.22 3.98 -40.31
C VAL A 787 22.73 4.00 -40.53
N ARG A 788 23.49 4.02 -39.43
CA ARG A 788 24.95 4.02 -39.38
C ARG A 788 25.46 2.80 -38.62
N PRO A 789 26.60 2.20 -39.01
CA PRO A 789 27.50 2.66 -40.08
C PRO A 789 26.96 2.35 -41.49
N ARG A 790 27.39 3.11 -42.51
CA ARG A 790 26.96 2.89 -43.90
C ARG A 790 27.38 1.52 -44.45
N ARG A 791 26.69 1.08 -45.50
CA ARG A 791 26.89 -0.24 -46.13
C ARG A 791 28.34 -0.45 -46.61
N ALA A 792 28.99 0.60 -47.11
CA ALA A 792 30.39 0.63 -47.51
C ALA A 792 31.33 0.18 -46.38
N LEU A 793 31.24 0.86 -45.24
CA LEU A 793 32.08 0.61 -44.06
C LEU A 793 31.79 -0.77 -43.48
N VAL A 794 30.52 -1.17 -43.41
CA VAL A 794 30.14 -2.50 -42.94
C VAL A 794 30.69 -3.62 -43.85
N ARG A 795 30.66 -3.44 -45.18
CA ARG A 795 31.27 -4.39 -46.14
C ARG A 795 32.78 -4.48 -45.97
N ALA A 796 33.46 -3.34 -45.83
CA ALA A 796 34.91 -3.32 -45.62
C ALA A 796 35.31 -4.02 -44.32
N ALA A 797 34.58 -3.77 -43.22
CA ALA A 797 34.83 -4.43 -41.93
C ALA A 797 34.55 -5.95 -41.98
N ALA A 798 33.47 -6.36 -42.65
CA ALA A 798 33.13 -7.77 -42.83
C ALA A 798 34.17 -8.51 -43.70
N ALA A 799 34.61 -7.89 -44.79
CA ALA A 799 35.65 -8.43 -45.67
C ALA A 799 37.01 -8.52 -44.95
N TRP A 800 37.32 -7.52 -44.12
CA TRP A 800 38.49 -7.55 -43.26
C TRP A 800 38.45 -8.73 -42.28
N ALA A 801 37.30 -8.97 -41.65
CA ALA A 801 37.12 -10.12 -40.74
C ALA A 801 37.22 -11.47 -41.48
N ALA A 802 36.77 -11.54 -42.73
CA ALA A 802 36.87 -12.74 -43.56
C ALA A 802 38.27 -12.98 -44.16
N GLY A 803 39.17 -11.99 -44.11
CA GLY A 803 40.53 -12.09 -44.64
C GLY A 803 40.69 -11.67 -46.12
N ASP A 804 39.66 -11.07 -46.73
CA ASP A 804 39.63 -10.68 -48.14
C ASP A 804 39.21 -9.22 -48.33
N SER A 805 39.88 -8.31 -47.62
CA SER A 805 39.50 -6.89 -47.54
C SER A 805 39.92 -6.02 -48.73
N SER A 806 40.84 -6.46 -49.59
CA SER A 806 41.51 -5.54 -50.53
C SER A 806 40.55 -4.82 -51.50
N GLU A 807 39.64 -5.54 -52.13
CA GLU A 807 38.69 -4.93 -53.07
C GLU A 807 37.64 -4.08 -52.35
N GLN A 808 37.10 -4.58 -51.23
CA GLN A 808 36.03 -3.92 -50.49
C GLN A 808 36.50 -2.66 -49.76
N LEU A 809 37.76 -2.63 -49.30
CA LEU A 809 38.37 -1.46 -48.69
C LEU A 809 38.57 -0.35 -49.72
N MET A 810 39.04 -0.69 -50.93
CA MET A 810 39.19 0.27 -52.02
C MET A 810 37.83 0.82 -52.45
N ASN A 811 36.83 -0.05 -52.64
CA ASN A 811 35.47 0.34 -53.01
C ASN A 811 34.82 1.24 -51.97
N ALA A 812 35.01 0.96 -50.69
CA ALA A 812 34.52 1.83 -49.62
C ALA A 812 35.23 3.18 -49.61
N ALA A 813 36.52 3.24 -49.96
CA ALA A 813 37.32 4.46 -49.95
C ALA A 813 36.98 5.45 -51.09
N ILE A 814 36.45 4.96 -52.20
CA ILE A 814 35.97 5.79 -53.33
C ILE A 814 34.48 6.15 -53.22
N GLU A 815 33.78 5.69 -52.18
CA GLU A 815 32.36 6.01 -51.99
C GLU A 815 32.18 7.46 -51.51
N ASP A 816 31.40 8.23 -52.27
CA ASP A 816 31.14 9.63 -51.95
C ASP A 816 30.29 9.78 -50.68
N GLY A 817 30.59 10.81 -49.88
CA GLY A 817 29.76 11.22 -48.75
C GLY A 817 30.05 10.55 -47.40
N LEU A 818 31.18 9.85 -47.25
CA LEU A 818 31.69 9.42 -45.94
C LEU A 818 31.94 10.62 -45.02
N ASP A 819 31.37 10.58 -43.82
CA ASP A 819 31.71 11.56 -42.80
C ASP A 819 33.15 11.35 -42.27
N GLY A 820 33.66 12.31 -41.49
CA GLY A 820 35.03 12.23 -40.97
C GLY A 820 35.26 10.99 -40.10
N ALA A 821 34.24 10.57 -39.36
CA ALA A 821 34.34 9.48 -38.42
C ALA A 821 34.29 8.11 -39.13
N GLU A 822 33.52 7.98 -40.21
CA GLU A 822 33.51 6.80 -41.09
C GLU A 822 34.83 6.66 -41.86
N ARG A 823 35.44 7.78 -42.27
CA ARG A 823 36.79 7.82 -42.84
C ARG A 823 37.84 7.35 -41.83
N ASP A 824 37.76 7.81 -40.59
CA ASP A 824 38.66 7.38 -39.52
C ASP A 824 38.53 5.88 -39.22
N ALA A 825 37.31 5.36 -39.20
CA ALA A 825 37.05 3.94 -39.07
C ALA A 825 37.66 3.12 -40.22
N LEU A 826 37.40 3.50 -41.48
CA LEU A 826 37.97 2.84 -42.66
C LEU A 826 39.50 2.92 -42.69
N ALA A 827 40.08 4.06 -42.30
CA ALA A 827 41.52 4.21 -42.17
C ALA A 827 42.10 3.26 -41.12
N THR A 828 41.38 3.02 -40.01
CA THR A 828 41.79 2.05 -38.99
C THR A 828 41.75 0.60 -39.54
N VAL A 829 40.74 0.25 -40.35
CA VAL A 829 40.71 -1.04 -41.10
C VAL A 829 41.94 -1.17 -41.99
N ALA A 830 42.25 -0.12 -42.76
CA ALA A 830 43.37 -0.11 -43.68
C ALA A 830 44.71 -0.21 -42.96
N VAL A 831 44.88 0.48 -41.83
CA VAL A 831 46.09 0.35 -40.99
C VAL A 831 46.26 -1.10 -40.56
N SER A 832 45.19 -1.72 -40.05
CA SER A 832 45.23 -3.10 -39.59
C SER A 832 45.62 -4.06 -40.71
N ASP A 833 44.99 -3.94 -41.87
CA ASP A 833 45.26 -4.80 -43.03
C ASP A 833 46.68 -4.60 -43.59
N LEU A 834 47.17 -3.37 -43.61
CA LEU A 834 48.54 -3.05 -44.03
C LEU A 834 49.58 -3.63 -43.06
N VAL A 835 49.37 -3.45 -41.75
CA VAL A 835 50.34 -3.84 -40.72
C VAL A 835 50.36 -5.36 -40.51
N LEU A 836 49.19 -5.99 -40.50
CA LEU A 836 49.04 -7.42 -40.20
C LEU A 836 49.21 -8.31 -41.43
N ARG A 837 48.77 -7.85 -42.60
CA ARG A 837 48.72 -8.66 -43.81
C ARG A 837 49.58 -8.11 -44.96
N GLY A 838 50.01 -6.85 -44.89
CA GLY A 838 50.83 -6.24 -45.94
C GLY A 838 50.06 -5.98 -47.25
N HIS A 839 48.73 -5.85 -47.18
CA HIS A 839 47.91 -5.70 -48.37
C HIS A 839 48.16 -4.36 -49.08
N VAL A 840 48.35 -4.40 -50.40
CA VAL A 840 48.68 -3.22 -51.22
C VAL A 840 47.52 -2.21 -51.27
N ALA A 841 46.28 -2.68 -51.38
CA ALA A 841 45.09 -1.82 -51.40
C ALA A 841 44.98 -0.93 -50.13
N ALA A 842 45.38 -1.48 -48.98
CA ALA A 842 45.39 -0.73 -47.73
C ALA A 842 46.50 0.35 -47.70
N HIS A 843 47.65 0.08 -48.33
CA HIS A 843 48.69 1.09 -48.53
C HIS A 843 48.18 2.24 -49.40
N GLU A 844 47.52 1.94 -50.52
CA GLU A 844 47.01 2.94 -51.46
C GLU A 844 45.91 3.83 -50.84
N VAL A 845 44.96 3.22 -50.11
CA VAL A 845 43.93 3.97 -49.38
C VAL A 845 44.56 4.90 -48.34
N LEU A 846 45.50 4.39 -47.52
CA LEU A 846 46.16 5.21 -46.50
C LEU A 846 47.06 6.30 -47.09
N ASP A 847 47.77 6.03 -48.18
CA ASP A 847 48.64 7.03 -48.81
C ASP A 847 47.81 8.18 -49.41
N SER A 848 46.65 7.84 -50.00
CA SER A 848 45.69 8.83 -50.51
C SER A 848 45.01 9.64 -49.41
N TRP A 849 44.68 9.02 -48.27
CA TRP A 849 43.89 9.65 -47.20
C TRP A 849 44.72 10.28 -46.09
N SER A 850 45.96 9.85 -45.87
CA SER A 850 46.85 10.37 -44.82
C SER A 850 46.96 11.91 -44.75
N PRO A 851 46.93 12.67 -45.86
CA PRO A 851 46.91 14.14 -45.82
C PRO A 851 45.60 14.74 -45.30
N GLN A 852 44.50 13.98 -45.35
CA GLN A 852 43.14 14.40 -45.00
C GLN A 852 42.69 13.88 -43.63
N LEU A 853 43.40 12.88 -43.07
CA LEU A 853 43.15 12.35 -41.74
C LEU A 853 43.80 13.24 -40.67
N GLU A 854 42.98 13.73 -39.75
CA GLU A 854 43.41 14.55 -38.61
C GLU A 854 43.56 13.68 -37.34
N GLY A 855 44.17 14.26 -36.30
CA GLY A 855 44.31 13.62 -34.99
C GLY A 855 45.11 12.30 -34.98
N ASP A 856 44.77 11.44 -34.02
CA ASP A 856 45.50 10.20 -33.72
C ASP A 856 45.43 9.18 -34.87
N VAL A 857 44.31 9.13 -35.61
CA VAL A 857 44.14 8.20 -36.74
C VAL A 857 45.06 8.59 -37.91
N GLY A 858 45.22 9.90 -38.17
CA GLY A 858 46.20 10.38 -39.15
C GLY A 858 47.64 10.06 -38.75
N GLU A 859 48.00 10.17 -37.47
CA GLU A 859 49.32 9.75 -36.98
C GLU A 859 49.55 8.25 -37.15
N LEU A 860 48.54 7.43 -36.83
CA LEU A 860 48.58 5.99 -37.00
C LEU A 860 48.75 5.58 -38.47
N ALA A 861 47.98 6.20 -39.38
CA ALA A 861 48.09 5.98 -40.81
C ALA A 861 49.52 6.25 -41.32
N ARG A 862 50.10 7.39 -40.91
CA ARG A 862 51.48 7.76 -41.25
C ARG A 862 52.50 6.79 -40.68
N ALA A 863 52.31 6.34 -39.44
CA ALA A 863 53.19 5.35 -38.80
C ALA A 863 53.13 3.99 -39.50
N ALA A 864 51.93 3.52 -39.86
CA ALA A 864 51.73 2.26 -40.60
C ALA A 864 52.36 2.30 -41.99
N LEU A 865 52.22 3.41 -42.72
CA LEU A 865 52.87 3.63 -44.01
C LEU A 865 54.41 3.64 -43.88
N ALA A 866 54.94 4.33 -42.86
CA ALA A 866 56.38 4.34 -42.58
C ALA A 866 56.91 2.94 -42.24
N LEU A 867 56.16 2.17 -41.45
CA LEU A 867 56.49 0.79 -41.10
C LEU A 867 56.48 -0.13 -42.32
N SER A 868 55.43 -0.06 -43.14
CA SER A 868 55.32 -0.84 -44.38
C SER A 868 56.51 -0.58 -45.31
N ARG A 869 56.95 0.68 -45.45
CA ARG A 869 58.14 1.07 -46.22
C ARG A 869 59.45 0.53 -45.63
N ALA A 870 59.55 0.44 -44.30
CA ALA A 870 60.78 0.01 -43.62
C ALA A 870 60.92 -1.53 -43.53
N ALA A 871 59.82 -2.24 -43.26
CA ALA A 871 59.85 -3.68 -42.95
C ALA A 871 59.74 -4.59 -44.19
N SER A 872 59.18 -4.09 -45.31
CA SER A 872 58.92 -4.87 -46.55
C SER A 872 58.12 -6.17 -46.38
N ALA A 873 57.58 -6.44 -45.19
CA ALA A 873 56.82 -7.64 -44.82
C ALA A 873 55.83 -7.31 -43.67
N PRO A 874 54.72 -8.07 -43.53
CA PRO A 874 53.79 -7.92 -42.42
C PRO A 874 54.44 -8.24 -41.06
N LEU A 875 53.85 -7.72 -39.98
CA LEU A 875 54.37 -7.97 -38.63
C LEU A 875 54.34 -9.46 -38.25
N PRO A 876 55.35 -9.97 -37.53
CA PRO A 876 55.37 -11.34 -37.03
C PRO A 876 54.47 -11.50 -35.79
N VAL A 877 53.15 -11.37 -35.98
CA VAL A 877 52.09 -11.40 -34.95
C VAL A 877 52.23 -12.56 -33.97
N SER A 878 52.58 -13.75 -34.45
CA SER A 878 52.74 -14.94 -33.59
C SER A 878 53.88 -14.82 -32.59
N ARG A 879 54.96 -14.07 -32.93
CA ARG A 879 56.08 -13.80 -32.03
C ARG A 879 55.75 -12.71 -31.03
N LEU A 880 54.98 -11.70 -31.44
CA LEU A 880 54.51 -10.63 -30.56
C LEU A 880 53.52 -11.15 -29.52
N ARG A 881 52.56 -11.99 -29.93
CA ARG A 881 51.63 -12.67 -28.99
C ARG A 881 52.34 -13.56 -27.98
N ALA A 882 53.38 -14.27 -28.38
CA ALA A 882 54.16 -15.09 -27.46
C ALA A 882 54.90 -14.22 -26.42
N ALA A 883 55.44 -13.08 -26.82
CA ALA A 883 56.09 -12.12 -25.91
C ALA A 883 55.07 -11.42 -25.00
N ALA A 884 53.91 -11.02 -25.53
CA ALA A 884 52.83 -10.41 -24.75
C ALA A 884 52.19 -11.40 -23.75
N ALA A 885 51.99 -12.66 -24.15
CA ALA A 885 51.54 -13.71 -23.24
C ALA A 885 52.54 -13.92 -22.11
N ALA A 886 53.84 -13.98 -22.42
CA ALA A 886 54.89 -14.08 -21.40
C ALA A 886 54.89 -12.88 -20.44
N ALA A 887 54.68 -11.67 -20.95
CA ALA A 887 54.58 -10.45 -20.13
C ALA A 887 53.34 -10.46 -19.22
N ARG A 888 52.17 -10.89 -19.72
CA ARG A 888 50.94 -11.03 -18.91
C ARG A 888 51.09 -12.09 -17.84
N THR A 889 51.68 -13.25 -18.16
CA THR A 889 51.97 -14.28 -17.17
C THR A 889 52.89 -13.76 -16.06
N GLN A 890 53.84 -12.87 -16.41
CA GLN A 890 54.71 -12.22 -15.42
C GLN A 890 53.96 -11.20 -14.55
N GLU A 891 53.08 -10.37 -15.12
CA GLU A 891 52.24 -9.42 -14.37
C GLU A 891 51.23 -10.13 -13.45
N GLU A 892 50.62 -11.22 -13.93
CA GLU A 892 49.77 -12.10 -13.12
C GLU A 892 50.55 -12.74 -11.96
N ALA A 893 51.79 -13.15 -12.20
CA ALA A 893 52.69 -13.66 -11.16
C ALA A 893 52.98 -12.58 -10.11
N ASP A 894 53.35 -11.37 -10.54
CA ASP A 894 53.65 -10.24 -9.65
C ASP A 894 52.42 -9.87 -8.81
N THR A 895 51.23 -9.82 -9.43
CA THR A 895 49.96 -9.56 -8.74
C THR A 895 49.63 -10.64 -7.72
N ALA A 896 49.83 -11.92 -8.05
CA ALA A 896 49.61 -13.02 -7.12
C ALA A 896 50.53 -12.94 -5.89
N TRP A 897 51.78 -12.51 -6.08
CA TRP A 897 52.72 -12.26 -4.99
C TRP A 897 52.31 -11.09 -4.10
N GLU A 898 51.79 -10.00 -4.67
CA GLU A 898 51.25 -8.87 -3.92
C GLU A 898 50.03 -9.26 -3.09
N VAL A 899 49.10 -10.04 -3.66
CA VAL A 899 47.91 -10.54 -2.96
C VAL A 899 48.31 -11.43 -1.78
N LEU A 900 49.30 -12.30 -1.96
CA LEU A 900 49.84 -13.14 -0.89
C LEU A 900 50.46 -12.30 0.23
N HIS A 901 51.30 -11.31 -0.10
CA HIS A 901 51.85 -10.36 0.87
C HIS A 901 50.76 -9.60 1.63
N GLY A 902 49.77 -9.07 0.91
CA GLY A 902 48.65 -8.33 1.50
C GLY A 902 47.77 -9.19 2.41
N ALA A 903 47.56 -10.47 2.07
CA ALA A 903 46.85 -11.41 2.93
C ALA A 903 47.63 -11.71 4.22
N LEU A 904 48.94 -11.96 4.13
CA LEU A 904 49.82 -12.20 5.27
C LEU A 904 49.86 -11.00 6.22
N GLN A 905 50.06 -9.78 5.68
CA GLN A 905 50.07 -8.54 6.46
C GLN A 905 48.73 -8.25 7.14
N ARG A 906 47.60 -8.50 6.47
CA ARG A 906 46.27 -8.31 7.06
C ARG A 906 46.00 -9.24 8.24
N LEU A 907 46.53 -10.47 8.22
CA LEU A 907 46.43 -11.36 9.37
C LEU A 907 47.43 -10.96 10.48
N ARG A 908 48.65 -10.56 10.12
CA ARG A 908 49.67 -10.07 11.07
C ARG A 908 49.21 -8.83 11.83
N ASN A 909 48.52 -7.91 11.17
CA ASN A 909 48.03 -6.68 11.78
C ASN A 909 46.65 -6.81 12.43
N PHE A 910 45.98 -7.96 12.27
CA PHE A 910 44.68 -8.18 12.90
C PHE A 910 44.83 -8.34 14.42
N PRO A 911 44.12 -7.53 15.24
CA PRO A 911 44.04 -7.71 16.68
C PRO A 911 42.90 -8.71 16.99
N PRO A 912 43.20 -9.94 17.45
CA PRO A 912 42.17 -10.95 17.72
C PRO A 912 41.22 -10.51 18.84
N GLY A 913 41.75 -9.81 19.86
CA GLY A 913 40.98 -9.35 21.02
C GLY A 913 40.68 -10.45 22.04
N PHE A 914 41.45 -11.55 22.02
CA PHE A 914 41.36 -12.65 22.97
C PHE A 914 42.64 -13.50 23.00
N ILE A 915 42.90 -14.09 24.16
CA ILE A 915 44.15 -14.79 24.51
C ILE A 915 44.50 -15.90 23.49
N SER A 916 43.55 -16.78 23.14
CA SER A 916 43.81 -17.87 22.19
C SER A 916 44.22 -17.36 20.81
N GLY A 917 43.69 -16.23 20.36
CA GLY A 917 44.04 -15.63 19.07
C GLY A 917 45.43 -15.02 19.09
N ASP A 918 45.80 -14.37 20.20
CA ASP A 918 47.13 -13.80 20.39
C ASP A 918 48.22 -14.88 20.47
N LEU A 919 47.94 -15.98 21.19
CA LEU A 919 48.83 -17.15 21.26
C LEU A 919 49.04 -17.79 19.89
N LEU A 920 47.96 -18.02 19.15
CA LEU A 920 48.02 -18.58 17.79
C LEU A 920 48.85 -17.68 16.88
N LYS A 921 48.60 -16.37 16.88
CA LYS A 921 49.30 -15.42 16.01
C LYS A 921 50.79 -15.33 16.35
N THR A 922 51.12 -15.31 17.64
CA THR A 922 52.51 -15.29 18.12
C THR A 922 53.25 -16.54 17.71
N TRP A 923 52.61 -17.71 17.76
CA TRP A 923 53.21 -18.96 17.30
C TRP A 923 53.33 -19.02 15.77
N ALA A 924 52.27 -18.66 15.03
CA ALA A 924 52.24 -18.81 13.57
C ALA A 924 53.24 -17.88 12.85
N PHE A 925 53.46 -16.67 13.38
CA PHE A 925 54.43 -15.69 12.88
C PHE A 925 55.74 -15.65 13.69
N GLY A 926 55.87 -16.50 14.71
CA GLY A 926 57.10 -16.62 15.49
C GLY A 926 58.21 -17.34 14.72
N ASP A 927 59.41 -17.36 15.28
CA ASP A 927 60.56 -18.03 14.67
C ASP A 927 60.27 -19.52 14.43
N GLY A 928 60.31 -19.93 13.16
CA GLY A 928 59.98 -21.30 12.73
C GLY A 928 58.48 -21.59 12.60
N GLY A 929 57.61 -20.59 12.77
CA GLY A 929 56.17 -20.71 12.54
C GLY A 929 55.82 -20.87 11.06
N PRO A 930 54.71 -21.55 10.73
CA PRO A 930 54.33 -21.82 9.33
C PRO A 930 54.09 -20.55 8.51
N LEU A 931 53.57 -19.47 9.09
CA LEU A 931 53.35 -18.22 8.36
C LEU A 931 54.62 -17.37 8.24
N ALA A 932 55.53 -17.44 9.21
CA ALA A 932 56.85 -16.81 9.10
C ALA A 932 57.68 -17.43 7.96
N GLN A 933 57.61 -18.76 7.81
CA GLN A 933 58.23 -19.45 6.66
C GLN A 933 57.60 -19.01 5.34
N LEU A 934 56.28 -18.89 5.29
CA LEU A 934 55.58 -18.44 4.09
C LEU A 934 55.89 -16.96 3.75
N GLU A 935 56.07 -16.09 4.75
CA GLU A 935 56.53 -14.71 4.54
C GLU A 935 57.92 -14.66 3.90
N LEU A 936 58.86 -15.50 4.33
CA LEU A 936 60.19 -15.58 3.73
C LEU A 936 60.13 -16.03 2.27
N LEU A 937 59.32 -17.05 1.98
CA LEU A 937 59.10 -17.55 0.63
C LEU A 937 58.44 -16.50 -0.27
N ALA A 938 57.48 -15.76 0.27
CA ALA A 938 56.84 -14.66 -0.42
C ALA A 938 57.82 -13.54 -0.73
N HIS A 939 58.69 -13.12 0.19
CA HIS A 939 59.69 -12.09 -0.08
C HIS A 939 60.74 -12.50 -1.12
N GLY A 940 61.06 -13.80 -1.21
CA GLY A 940 62.01 -14.33 -2.19
C GLY A 940 61.40 -14.68 -3.55
N HIS A 941 60.08 -14.51 -3.73
CA HIS A 941 59.32 -15.03 -4.88
C HIS A 941 59.63 -16.50 -5.22
N ASP A 942 59.86 -17.34 -4.20
CA ASP A 942 60.23 -18.75 -4.37
C ASP A 942 58.97 -19.62 -4.59
N VAL A 943 58.53 -19.73 -5.84
CA VAL A 943 57.34 -20.51 -6.22
C VAL A 943 57.47 -21.99 -5.80
N GLU A 944 58.65 -22.59 -6.00
CA GLU A 944 58.87 -24.00 -5.64
C GLU A 944 58.80 -24.18 -4.11
N GLY A 945 59.36 -23.24 -3.36
CA GLY A 945 59.23 -23.16 -1.92
C GLY A 945 57.78 -23.04 -1.44
N VAL A 946 56.97 -22.18 -2.08
CA VAL A 946 55.53 -22.05 -1.78
C VAL A 946 54.77 -23.34 -2.10
N GLY A 947 55.10 -24.00 -3.21
CA GLY A 947 54.54 -25.32 -3.58
C GLY A 947 54.86 -26.40 -2.54
N ARG A 948 56.11 -26.45 -2.06
CA ARG A 948 56.53 -27.35 -0.97
C ARG A 948 55.84 -27.00 0.35
N TRP A 949 55.71 -25.73 0.68
CA TRP A 949 54.99 -25.27 1.86
C TRP A 949 53.54 -25.72 1.84
N ARG A 950 52.85 -25.56 0.70
CA ARG A 950 51.47 -26.00 0.46
C ARG A 950 51.33 -27.51 0.67
N ALA A 951 52.23 -28.30 0.08
CA ALA A 951 52.22 -29.76 0.20
C ALA A 951 52.49 -30.26 1.64
N ALA A 952 53.21 -29.47 2.45
CA ALA A 952 53.52 -29.79 3.84
C ALA A 952 52.39 -29.46 4.83
N GLN A 953 51.34 -28.71 4.42
CA GLN A 953 50.23 -28.39 5.30
C GLN A 953 49.31 -29.60 5.51
N VAL A 954 48.87 -29.82 6.76
CA VAL A 954 48.03 -30.96 7.15
C VAL A 954 46.64 -30.94 6.50
N THR A 955 46.17 -29.75 6.09
CA THR A 955 44.86 -29.56 5.44
C THR A 955 44.82 -28.27 4.63
N SER A 956 44.05 -28.28 3.53
CA SER A 956 43.71 -27.11 2.73
C SER A 956 42.44 -26.40 3.22
N ASP A 957 41.72 -26.99 4.18
CA ASP A 957 40.54 -26.37 4.78
C ASP A 957 40.97 -25.28 5.80
N PRO A 958 40.55 -24.01 5.63
CA PRO A 958 40.88 -22.94 6.55
C PRO A 958 40.44 -23.21 8.01
N HIS A 959 39.35 -23.95 8.21
CA HIS A 959 38.90 -24.30 9.57
C HIS A 959 39.81 -25.33 10.22
N GLY A 960 40.16 -26.40 9.48
CA GLY A 960 41.10 -27.41 9.93
C GLY A 960 42.51 -26.84 10.16
N TRP A 961 42.97 -25.92 9.30
CA TRP A 961 44.29 -25.28 9.45
C TRP A 961 44.36 -24.45 10.73
N LEU A 962 43.32 -23.64 10.99
CA LEU A 962 43.22 -22.84 12.20
C LEU A 962 43.18 -23.72 13.47
N ALA A 963 42.45 -24.84 13.43
CA ALA A 963 42.36 -25.79 14.53
C ALA A 963 43.72 -26.45 14.82
N TRP A 964 44.44 -26.86 13.76
CA TRP A 964 45.79 -27.42 13.87
C TRP A 964 46.79 -26.42 14.46
N CYS A 965 46.75 -25.15 14.04
CA CYS A 965 47.58 -24.10 14.63
C CYS A 965 47.22 -23.81 16.08
N ALA A 966 45.93 -23.80 16.44
CA ALA A 966 45.50 -23.58 17.81
C ALA A 966 46.00 -24.68 18.75
N ASP A 967 45.92 -25.95 18.33
CA ASP A 967 46.44 -27.11 19.07
C ASP A 967 47.95 -27.00 19.30
N ARG A 968 48.72 -26.71 18.25
CA ARG A 968 50.19 -26.55 18.33
C ARG A 968 50.63 -25.34 19.14
N ALA A 969 49.83 -24.28 19.16
CA ALA A 969 50.08 -23.09 19.97
C ALA A 969 49.65 -23.26 21.45
N GLY A 970 49.05 -24.40 21.82
CA GLY A 970 48.49 -24.61 23.16
C GLY A 970 47.29 -23.70 23.48
N ALA A 971 46.62 -23.19 22.44
CA ALA A 971 45.48 -22.31 22.56
C ALA A 971 44.17 -23.10 22.68
N ARG A 972 43.22 -22.61 23.49
CA ARG A 972 41.86 -23.18 23.53
C ARG A 972 41.14 -22.92 22.22
N GLU A 973 40.25 -23.84 21.83
CA GLU A 973 39.47 -23.74 20.61
C GLU A 973 38.74 -22.40 20.49
N ILE A 974 38.87 -21.78 19.31
CA ILE A 974 38.26 -20.49 19.00
C ILE A 974 36.83 -20.75 18.51
N VAL A 975 35.83 -20.22 19.21
CA VAL A 975 34.39 -20.40 18.93
C VAL A 975 33.68 -19.07 18.61
N GLY A 976 32.55 -19.15 17.91
CA GLY A 976 31.66 -18.01 17.60
C GLY A 976 32.19 -17.05 16.51
N ASN A 977 31.64 -15.83 16.46
CA ASN A 977 31.91 -14.84 15.41
C ASN A 977 33.41 -14.47 15.24
N ARG A 978 34.20 -14.68 16.28
CA ARG A 978 35.66 -14.45 16.26
C ARG A 978 36.40 -15.50 15.43
N ARG A 979 35.91 -16.74 15.43
CA ARG A 979 36.40 -17.83 14.57
C ARG A 979 36.18 -17.48 13.10
N THR A 980 34.99 -16.97 12.76
CA THR A 980 34.62 -16.63 11.37
C THR A 980 35.58 -15.59 10.75
N SER A 981 35.95 -14.56 11.51
CA SER A 981 36.87 -13.52 11.02
C SER A 981 38.30 -14.05 10.80
N MET A 982 38.80 -14.92 11.68
CA MET A 982 40.12 -15.54 11.49
C MET A 982 40.12 -16.56 10.35
N VAL A 983 39.06 -17.36 10.22
CA VAL A 983 38.87 -18.31 9.11
C VAL A 983 38.88 -17.58 7.77
N ALA A 984 38.16 -16.47 7.64
CA ALA A 984 38.14 -15.68 6.40
C ALA A 984 39.54 -15.18 6.00
N LYS A 985 40.35 -14.77 6.98
CA LYS A 985 41.73 -14.30 6.73
C LYS A 985 42.68 -15.42 6.35
N VAL A 986 42.56 -16.59 7.01
CA VAL A 986 43.32 -17.79 6.65
C VAL A 986 42.91 -18.29 5.26
N ALA A 987 41.62 -18.28 4.94
CA ALA A 987 41.12 -18.63 3.61
C ALA A 987 41.71 -17.74 2.52
N ALA A 988 41.83 -16.44 2.77
CA ALA A 988 42.48 -15.52 1.84
C ALA A 988 43.98 -15.85 1.62
N ILE A 989 44.71 -16.24 2.67
CA ILE A 989 46.11 -16.66 2.56
C ILE A 989 46.22 -17.96 1.75
N LEU A 990 45.41 -18.98 2.07
CA LEU A 990 45.44 -20.25 1.37
C LEU A 990 45.03 -20.12 -0.11
N GLY A 991 44.06 -19.26 -0.40
CA GLY A 991 43.69 -18.89 -1.78
C GLY A 991 44.84 -18.24 -2.54
N ALA A 992 45.53 -17.28 -1.92
CA ALA A 992 46.69 -16.62 -2.52
C ALA A 992 47.87 -17.58 -2.77
N VAL A 993 48.12 -18.51 -1.83
CA VAL A 993 49.13 -19.57 -1.98
C VAL A 993 48.82 -20.49 -3.15
N ASN A 994 47.55 -20.88 -3.34
CA ASN A 994 47.14 -21.71 -4.47
C ASN A 994 47.39 -20.99 -5.80
N ASN A 995 47.02 -19.71 -5.90
CA ASN A 995 47.25 -18.92 -7.11
C ASN A 995 48.74 -18.84 -7.46
N VAL A 996 49.60 -18.53 -6.48
CA VAL A 996 51.07 -18.48 -6.70
C VAL A 996 51.63 -19.84 -7.14
N ALA A 997 51.18 -20.93 -6.53
CA ALA A 997 51.65 -22.27 -6.85
C ALA A 997 51.20 -22.75 -8.24
N GLU A 998 50.04 -22.29 -8.73
CA GLU A 998 49.51 -22.63 -10.05
C GLU A 998 50.22 -21.86 -11.17
N ILE A 999 50.56 -20.58 -10.95
CA ILE A 999 51.23 -19.74 -11.95
C ILE A 999 52.65 -20.24 -12.27
N GLY A 1000 53.41 -20.70 -11.28
CA GLY A 1000 54.78 -21.19 -11.49
C GLY A 1000 54.91 -22.54 -12.21
N GLY A 1001 53.81 -23.22 -12.50
CA GLY A 1001 53.81 -24.41 -13.37
C GLY A 1001 53.98 -24.08 -14.86
N SER A 1002 53.92 -22.81 -15.24
CA SER A 1002 53.73 -22.39 -16.65
C SER A 1002 54.89 -21.63 -17.30
N THR A 1003 56.00 -21.34 -16.61
CA THR A 1003 57.02 -20.40 -17.12
C THR A 1003 58.43 -21.01 -17.24
N GLN A 1004 58.88 -21.27 -18.47
CA GLN A 1004 60.31 -21.24 -18.84
C GLN A 1004 60.54 -20.02 -19.75
N PRO A 1005 61.51 -19.14 -19.43
CA PRO A 1005 61.80 -17.98 -20.26
C PRO A 1005 62.51 -18.43 -21.55
N THR A 1006 61.82 -18.32 -22.69
CA THR A 1006 62.46 -18.41 -24.01
C THR A 1006 63.15 -17.10 -24.32
N GLY A 1007 64.47 -17.12 -24.54
CA GLY A 1007 65.28 -15.93 -24.81
C GLY A 1007 64.74 -15.09 -25.96
N GLU A 1008 64.54 -13.80 -25.70
CA GLU A 1008 64.03 -12.82 -26.66
C GLU A 1008 65.08 -12.47 -27.73
N SER A 1009 64.63 -12.24 -28.97
CA SER A 1009 65.46 -11.65 -30.02
C SER A 1009 65.51 -10.11 -29.85
N PRO A 1010 66.70 -9.47 -29.87
CA PRO A 1010 66.86 -8.02 -29.71
C PRO A 1010 66.17 -7.18 -30.79
N GLU A 1011 65.79 -7.77 -31.92
CA GLU A 1011 65.10 -7.10 -33.02
C GLU A 1011 63.60 -6.84 -32.71
N VAL A 1012 62.97 -7.71 -31.90
CA VAL A 1012 61.56 -7.55 -31.49
C VAL A 1012 61.43 -6.47 -30.42
N GLY A 1013 62.40 -6.39 -29.50
CA GLY A 1013 62.44 -5.34 -28.46
C GLY A 1013 62.60 -3.93 -29.01
N GLN A 1014 63.36 -3.73 -30.09
CA GLN A 1014 63.49 -2.41 -30.74
C GLN A 1014 62.21 -1.96 -31.45
N PHE A 1015 61.44 -2.90 -32.03
CA PHE A 1015 60.15 -2.60 -32.65
C PHE A 1015 59.09 -2.24 -31.58
N LEU A 1016 58.97 -3.06 -30.52
CA LEU A 1016 58.03 -2.83 -29.41
C LEU A 1016 58.32 -1.52 -28.66
N ALA A 1017 59.60 -1.14 -28.49
CA ALA A 1017 59.98 0.12 -27.84
C ALA A 1017 59.56 1.38 -28.62
N LYS A 1018 59.41 1.30 -29.95
CA LYS A 1018 58.97 2.42 -30.81
C LYS A 1018 57.47 2.38 -31.13
N ALA A 1019 56.92 1.20 -31.39
CA ALA A 1019 55.52 1.01 -31.76
C ALA A 1019 54.59 0.93 -30.54
N GLY A 1020 55.06 0.36 -29.42
CA GLY A 1020 54.29 0.17 -28.19
C GLY A 1020 53.66 1.47 -27.66
N PRO A 1021 54.41 2.57 -27.46
CA PRO A 1021 53.84 3.83 -26.99
C PRO A 1021 52.80 4.45 -27.92
N LEU A 1022 52.84 4.15 -29.22
CA LEU A 1022 51.87 4.62 -30.22
C LEU A 1022 50.60 3.75 -30.21
N ILE A 1023 50.76 2.42 -30.20
CA ILE A 1023 49.65 1.45 -30.09
C ILE A 1023 48.89 1.66 -28.77
N THR A 1024 49.62 1.78 -27.66
CA THR A 1024 49.05 2.05 -26.32
C THR A 1024 48.42 3.44 -26.24
N LYS A 1025 48.98 4.48 -26.89
CA LYS A 1025 48.31 5.78 -26.99
C LYS A 1025 46.99 5.70 -27.75
N LEU A 1026 46.90 4.92 -28.82
CA LEU A 1026 45.66 4.76 -29.59
C LEU A 1026 44.60 3.95 -28.83
N ALA A 1027 45.02 2.93 -28.08
CA ALA A 1027 44.15 2.17 -27.19
C ALA A 1027 43.64 3.03 -26.00
N ILE A 1028 44.47 3.95 -25.48
CA ILE A 1028 44.17 4.74 -24.27
C ILE A 1028 43.55 6.14 -24.57
N ARG A 1029 43.92 6.84 -25.65
CA ARG A 1029 43.57 8.26 -25.93
C ARG A 1029 42.46 8.50 -26.97
N ALA A 1030 41.84 7.45 -27.50
CA ALA A 1030 40.63 7.58 -28.31
C ALA A 1030 39.38 8.25 -27.64
N PRO A 1031 39.30 8.64 -26.34
CA PRO A 1031 38.04 9.20 -25.80
C PRO A 1031 37.67 10.63 -26.22
N ASP A 1032 38.61 11.54 -26.50
CA ASP A 1032 38.31 12.98 -26.31
C ASP A 1032 38.18 13.84 -27.59
N SER A 1033 38.44 13.33 -28.80
CA SER A 1033 38.52 14.17 -30.01
C SER A 1033 37.57 13.84 -31.17
N ILE A 1034 36.80 12.75 -31.13
CA ILE A 1034 35.95 12.31 -32.25
C ILE A 1034 34.47 12.39 -31.86
N ASN A 1035 33.69 13.27 -32.50
CA ASN A 1035 32.24 13.39 -32.28
C ASN A 1035 31.47 12.30 -33.06
N GLY A 1036 30.96 11.28 -32.37
CA GLY A 1036 30.06 10.24 -32.90
C GLY A 1036 30.18 8.90 -32.18
N HIS A 1037 29.15 8.49 -31.43
CA HIS A 1037 29.19 7.29 -30.56
C HIS A 1037 29.51 5.97 -31.29
N LEU A 1038 28.96 5.73 -32.49
CA LEU A 1038 29.24 4.49 -33.25
C LEU A 1038 30.63 4.45 -33.87
N THR A 1039 31.09 5.59 -34.37
CA THR A 1039 32.39 5.66 -35.04
C THR A 1039 33.52 5.65 -34.03
N GLN A 1040 33.31 6.17 -32.81
CA GLN A 1040 34.15 5.87 -31.64
C GLN A 1040 34.17 4.38 -31.31
N ALA A 1041 33.01 3.71 -31.26
CA ALA A 1041 32.93 2.27 -31.00
C ALA A 1041 33.60 1.43 -32.11
N THR A 1042 33.56 1.91 -33.36
CA THR A 1042 34.24 1.30 -34.50
C THR A 1042 35.75 1.39 -34.36
N ALA A 1043 36.28 2.60 -34.13
CA ALA A 1043 37.71 2.80 -33.90
C ALA A 1043 38.19 2.01 -32.67
N ARG A 1044 37.42 1.96 -31.57
CA ARG A 1044 37.72 1.15 -30.38
C ARG A 1044 37.68 -0.34 -30.67
N SER A 1045 36.67 -0.84 -31.38
CA SER A 1045 36.56 -2.26 -31.71
C SER A 1045 37.74 -2.71 -32.56
N MET A 1046 38.15 -1.87 -33.51
CA MET A 1046 39.25 -2.18 -34.40
C MET A 1046 40.62 -1.99 -33.75
N ALA A 1047 40.75 -1.01 -32.86
CA ALA A 1047 41.92 -0.82 -32.01
C ALA A 1047 42.07 -1.98 -30.99
N ALA A 1048 40.98 -2.45 -30.38
CA ALA A 1048 40.97 -3.59 -29.48
C ALA A 1048 41.26 -4.91 -30.22
N ALA A 1049 40.76 -5.05 -31.46
CA ALA A 1049 41.15 -6.17 -32.32
C ALA A 1049 42.63 -6.11 -32.67
N LEU A 1050 43.16 -4.91 -32.98
CA LEU A 1050 44.59 -4.69 -33.17
C LEU A 1050 45.40 -5.00 -31.89
N GLU A 1051 44.93 -4.61 -30.71
CA GLU A 1051 45.56 -4.88 -29.40
C GLU A 1051 45.47 -6.34 -28.98
N GLY A 1052 44.40 -7.07 -29.34
CA GLY A 1052 44.32 -8.51 -29.15
C GLY A 1052 45.14 -9.30 -30.19
N ILE A 1053 45.50 -8.66 -31.30
CA ILE A 1053 46.37 -9.24 -32.32
C ILE A 1053 47.84 -8.99 -32.00
N LEU A 1054 48.21 -7.75 -31.64
CA LEU A 1054 49.54 -7.34 -31.19
C LEU A 1054 49.90 -7.92 -29.82
#